data_AF-A0A846DK75-F1
#
_entry.id   AF-A0A846DK75-F1
#
_cell.length_a   1.000
_cell.length_b   1.000
_cell.length_c   1.000
_cell.angle_alpha   90.00
_cell.angle_beta   90.00
_cell.angle_gamma   90.00
#
_symmetry.space_group_name_H-M   'P 1'
#
loop_
_entity.id
_entity.type
_entity.pdbx_description
1 polymer ?
#
loop_
_entity_poly.entity_id
_entity_poly.type
_entity_poly.pdbx_seq_one_letter_code
_entity_poly.pdbx_strand_id
1 'polypeptide(L)'
;MSAMNGRILPHNDQFDCSTDTNVTKQQSLQQAQEIIYSFFIELVHESSPETVLLEFKSLFFCCDNHISSDANQALYNIIFTNNEREFRNTLKRSCYILINNWASQRKYKDIQSFSKLLGEVEFSKDTISPTLNLLRNWVTNFIKSQEYQDIKLLASTYNPEDKGNWTNHYTSYLLVAQYLDYQNPLEQRKLARNLAKQLKKTFKFQLAMYTIKSDIHELNNKYKNPTRIGDNVIRLIKKITHRHMLFGYENYANIFIKQTQNINYLNFKKSLKIYLLFSMNDQKVLKILDEKLSQKLDCLYEKHNQDSLNVNLLLRTCRRVIDFFTTEDGKSPSSLFILMNTQASSLSLGIILLKIILICNYVRTHLEVCIAKLIRYYEKFSEDECKWFINFLEIFNIVFALYTENIQYNLVKIKNNNSENQNAIDLDTYRVFPQLKGANLRGADFGGSDLHNNNLSDADLRGANLSNADLTNADLSLAKLIRANLSGAILNRSQLVVADLNNADLSGVHLSNADIRRANLQQANLSNASLTDANLHCANLQNADLSRSKMSNTKLNASNLIGANLQYADLKNADLSDANLSNANLNHANLSGANLSNANLSNANLSYANLTRAELYQVNLSYANLSHSLLRHLNISSVNLSNANLSNANLFNTNWDDIRNENVKNTQFNNNSGISQEIKLGLEQKGAIFNKSG
;
A
#
# COMPACT_ATOMS: atom_id res chain seq x y z
N MET A 1 6.38 10.34 25.51
CA MET A 1 5.39 9.62 26.37
C MET A 1 5.21 8.20 25.82
N SER A 2 5.17 7.22 26.70
CA SER A 2 5.29 5.78 26.45
C SER A 2 4.34 5.21 25.39
N ALA A 3 4.85 4.32 24.55
CA ALA A 3 4.08 3.42 23.71
C ALA A 3 3.13 2.56 24.55
N MET A 4 1.82 2.78 24.45
CA MET A 4 0.79 1.88 24.97
C MET A 4 0.27 1.00 23.84
N ASN A 5 0.98 -0.11 23.61
CA ASN A 5 0.39 -1.29 23.00
C ASN A 5 -0.65 -1.84 23.99
N GLY A 6 -1.88 -2.08 23.50
CA GLY A 6 -2.94 -2.73 24.26
C GLY A 6 -2.53 -4.14 24.66
N ARG A 7 -1.96 -4.28 25.86
CA ARG A 7 -1.73 -5.55 26.53
C ARG A 7 -3.05 -6.06 27.09
N ILE A 8 -3.45 -7.26 26.66
CA ILE A 8 -4.35 -8.12 27.41
C ILE A 8 -3.42 -8.97 28.29
N LEU A 9 -3.41 -8.72 29.60
CA LEU A 9 -2.74 -9.56 30.59
C LEU A 9 -3.71 -10.68 31.01
N PRO A 10 -3.35 -11.96 30.92
CA PRO A 10 -3.93 -12.99 31.76
C PRO A 10 -3.22 -13.01 33.12
N HIS A 11 -4.00 -13.11 34.19
CA HIS A 11 -3.51 -13.23 35.56
C HIS A 11 -3.13 -14.69 35.89
N ASN A 12 -2.00 -14.80 36.59
CA ASN A 12 -1.54 -15.84 37.52
C ASN A 12 -0.92 -17.13 36.96
N ASP A 13 0.42 -17.10 36.95
CA ASP A 13 1.31 -18.25 37.02
C ASP A 13 1.19 -18.96 38.38
N GLN A 14 0.88 -20.26 38.36
CA GLN A 14 1.42 -21.23 39.30
C GLN A 14 2.51 -22.01 38.56
N PHE A 15 3.74 -21.92 39.08
CA PHE A 15 4.91 -22.61 38.55
C PHE A 15 4.75 -24.13 38.73
N ASP A 16 4.56 -24.85 37.62
CA ASP A 16 4.74 -26.30 37.55
C ASP A 16 5.95 -26.65 36.67
N CYS A 17 6.88 -27.39 37.26
CA CYS A 17 8.18 -27.78 36.72
C CYS A 17 8.04 -28.87 35.63
N SER A 18 7.53 -28.50 34.45
CA SER A 18 7.34 -29.40 33.29
C SER A 18 7.72 -28.80 31.91
N THR A 19 8.40 -27.65 31.89
CA THR A 19 8.51 -26.77 30.70
C THR A 19 9.48 -27.24 29.61
N ASP A 20 10.52 -28.01 29.90
CA ASP A 20 11.60 -28.27 28.92
C ASP A 20 11.22 -29.24 27.79
N THR A 21 10.28 -30.16 28.03
CA THR A 21 9.81 -31.10 26.99
C THR A 21 8.72 -30.50 26.09
N ASN A 22 7.99 -29.49 26.56
CA ASN A 22 6.97 -28.80 25.77
C ASN A 22 7.58 -27.74 24.85
N VAL A 23 8.63 -27.04 25.30
CA VAL A 23 9.35 -26.04 24.47
C VAL A 23 10.06 -26.70 23.29
N THR A 24 10.71 -27.85 23.51
CA THR A 24 11.40 -28.62 22.45
C THR A 24 10.42 -29.20 21.43
N LYS A 25 9.26 -29.72 21.86
CA LYS A 25 8.19 -30.17 20.96
C LYS A 25 7.56 -29.03 20.15
N GLN A 26 7.43 -27.85 20.75
CA GLN A 26 6.86 -26.68 20.08
C GLN A 26 7.84 -26.10 19.04
N GLN A 27 9.15 -26.13 19.33
CA GLN A 27 10.20 -25.76 18.39
C GLN A 27 10.29 -26.75 17.22
N SER A 28 10.22 -28.06 17.48
CA SER A 28 10.23 -29.08 16.41
C SER A 28 9.00 -28.99 15.50
N LEU A 29 7.85 -28.60 16.07
CA LEU A 29 6.62 -28.39 15.30
C LEU A 29 6.73 -27.15 14.38
N GLN A 30 7.28 -26.04 14.89
CA GLN A 30 7.48 -24.83 14.09
C GLN A 30 8.44 -25.08 12.93
N GLN A 31 9.54 -25.79 13.17
CA GLN A 31 10.48 -26.19 12.12
C GLN A 31 9.80 -27.06 11.04
N ALA A 32 8.99 -28.04 11.45
CA ALA A 32 8.24 -28.86 10.50
C ALA A 32 7.26 -28.02 9.64
N GLN A 33 6.58 -27.06 10.25
CA GLN A 33 5.70 -26.14 9.53
C GLN A 33 6.48 -25.27 8.52
N GLU A 34 7.64 -24.73 8.90
CA GLU A 34 8.50 -23.89 8.03
C GLU A 34 9.05 -24.66 6.83
N ILE A 35 9.42 -25.94 7.00
CA ILE A 35 9.86 -26.79 5.89
C ILE A 35 8.75 -26.94 4.84
N ILE A 36 7.51 -27.21 5.29
CA ILE A 36 6.36 -27.34 4.38
C ILE A 36 6.06 -26.01 3.68
N TYR A 37 6.14 -24.88 4.39
CA TYR A 37 5.89 -23.57 3.79
C TYR A 37 6.95 -23.20 2.75
N SER A 38 8.22 -23.45 3.05
CA SER A 38 9.34 -23.17 2.13
C SER A 38 9.24 -24.03 0.87
N PHE A 39 8.91 -25.32 1.04
CA PHE A 39 8.64 -26.23 -0.08
C PHE A 39 7.57 -25.68 -1.04
N PHE A 40 6.41 -25.22 -0.52
CA PHE A 40 5.37 -24.67 -1.40
C PHE A 40 5.72 -23.30 -1.99
N ILE A 41 6.56 -22.50 -1.33
CA ILE A 41 7.05 -21.24 -1.91
C ILE A 41 7.93 -21.54 -3.12
N GLU A 42 8.94 -22.41 -2.96
CA GLU A 42 9.86 -22.81 -4.04
C GLU A 42 9.10 -23.48 -5.19
N LEU A 43 8.22 -24.43 -4.87
CA LEU A 43 7.46 -25.18 -5.87
C LEU A 43 6.60 -24.27 -6.76
N VAL A 44 5.96 -23.23 -6.21
CA VAL A 44 5.14 -22.30 -7.00
C VAL A 44 5.97 -21.37 -7.87
N HIS A 45 7.22 -21.10 -7.49
CA HIS A 45 8.14 -20.30 -8.29
C HIS A 45 8.77 -21.08 -9.45
N GLU A 46 9.04 -22.37 -9.23
CA GLU A 46 9.81 -23.19 -10.18
C GLU A 46 8.96 -24.07 -11.10
N SER A 47 7.73 -24.44 -10.68
CA SER A 47 6.91 -25.44 -11.39
C SER A 47 5.61 -24.87 -11.99
N SER A 48 5.00 -25.64 -12.90
CA SER A 48 3.69 -25.28 -13.47
C SER A 48 2.57 -25.49 -12.44
N PRO A 49 1.42 -24.79 -12.56
CA PRO A 49 0.29 -24.96 -11.65
C PRO A 49 -0.22 -26.41 -11.57
N GLU A 50 -0.19 -27.17 -12.66
CA GLU A 50 -0.60 -28.59 -12.67
C GLU A 50 0.31 -29.44 -11.78
N THR A 51 1.62 -29.25 -11.86
CA THR A 51 2.60 -29.92 -11.00
C THR A 51 2.41 -29.54 -9.55
N VAL A 52 2.20 -28.25 -9.25
CA VAL A 52 1.91 -27.76 -7.89
C VAL A 52 0.65 -28.43 -7.31
N LEU A 53 -0.41 -28.58 -8.11
CA LEU A 53 -1.65 -29.24 -7.69
C LEU A 53 -1.43 -30.73 -7.39
N LEU A 54 -0.64 -31.42 -8.21
CA LEU A 54 -0.29 -32.82 -8.03
C LEU A 54 0.53 -33.02 -6.75
N GLU A 55 1.56 -32.22 -6.53
CA GLU A 55 2.40 -32.28 -5.32
C GLU A 55 1.62 -31.93 -4.05
N PHE A 56 0.74 -30.92 -4.12
CA PHE A 56 -0.14 -30.57 -3.00
C PHE A 56 -1.07 -31.74 -2.63
N LYS A 57 -1.67 -32.39 -3.65
CA LYS A 57 -2.51 -33.57 -3.46
C LYS A 57 -1.70 -34.75 -2.91
N SER A 58 -0.50 -34.97 -3.43
CA SER A 58 0.42 -35.99 -2.97
C SER A 58 0.73 -35.81 -1.49
N LEU A 59 1.07 -34.59 -1.05
CA LEU A 59 1.46 -34.31 0.34
C LEU A 59 0.28 -34.43 1.32
N PHE A 60 -0.85 -33.77 1.05
CA PHE A 60 -1.94 -33.66 2.02
C PHE A 60 -3.06 -34.70 1.87
N PHE A 61 -3.20 -35.37 0.71
CA PHE A 61 -4.30 -36.31 0.46
C PHE A 61 -3.87 -37.77 0.27
N CYS A 62 -2.68 -38.02 -0.28
CA CYS A 62 -2.22 -39.39 -0.57
C CYS A 62 -1.06 -39.86 0.33
N CYS A 63 -0.17 -38.97 0.78
CA CYS A 63 1.16 -39.30 1.32
C CYS A 63 1.94 -40.26 0.39
N ASP A 64 2.01 -39.97 -0.91
CA ASP A 64 2.75 -40.81 -1.85
C ASP A 64 4.26 -40.55 -1.77
N ASN A 65 5.07 -41.61 -1.99
CA ASN A 65 6.54 -41.62 -1.85
C ASN A 65 7.32 -40.86 -2.94
N HIS A 66 6.67 -40.02 -3.75
CA HIS A 66 7.29 -39.31 -4.87
C HIS A 66 7.69 -37.85 -4.57
N ILE A 67 7.50 -37.37 -3.34
CA ILE A 67 7.79 -35.98 -2.90
C ILE A 67 9.21 -35.87 -2.36
N SER A 68 9.73 -34.64 -2.22
CA SER A 68 10.90 -34.37 -1.38
C SER A 68 10.75 -35.07 -0.02
N SER A 69 11.76 -35.86 0.35
CA SER A 69 11.79 -36.66 1.59
C SER A 69 11.50 -35.79 2.82
N ASP A 70 11.94 -34.53 2.78
CA ASP A 70 11.89 -33.60 3.90
C ASP A 70 10.48 -33.06 4.17
N ALA A 71 9.68 -32.78 3.13
CA ALA A 71 8.31 -32.29 3.29
C ALA A 71 7.37 -33.38 3.85
N ASN A 72 7.55 -34.63 3.38
CA ASN A 72 6.84 -35.78 3.92
C ASN A 72 7.21 -36.02 5.39
N GLN A 73 8.50 -35.99 5.73
CA GLN A 73 8.97 -36.15 7.10
C GLN A 73 8.44 -35.04 8.02
N ALA A 74 8.42 -33.80 7.54
CA ALA A 74 7.84 -32.68 8.27
C ALA A 74 6.33 -32.85 8.50
N LEU A 75 5.58 -33.33 7.51
CA LEU A 75 4.15 -33.62 7.67
C LEU A 75 3.92 -34.73 8.69
N TYR A 76 4.70 -35.81 8.64
CA TYR A 76 4.63 -36.88 9.64
C TYR A 76 4.88 -36.33 11.05
N ASN A 77 5.89 -35.47 11.24
CA ASN A 77 6.16 -34.83 12.53
C ASN A 77 4.94 -34.06 13.05
N ILE A 78 4.21 -33.35 12.18
CA ILE A 78 2.97 -32.65 12.55
C ILE A 78 1.88 -33.65 12.93
N ILE A 79 1.68 -34.72 12.15
CA ILE A 79 0.64 -35.72 12.43
C ILE A 79 0.92 -36.46 13.75
N PHE A 80 2.18 -36.79 14.04
CA PHE A 80 2.58 -37.46 15.29
C PHE A 80 2.36 -36.62 16.55
N THR A 81 2.20 -35.29 16.42
CA THR A 81 1.77 -34.45 17.55
C THR A 81 0.30 -34.69 17.95
N ASN A 82 -0.47 -35.39 17.11
CA ASN A 82 -1.90 -35.67 17.27
C ASN A 82 -2.76 -34.41 17.53
N ASN A 83 -2.34 -33.27 16.97
CA ASN A 83 -3.02 -31.99 17.13
C ASN A 83 -3.66 -31.53 15.81
N GLU A 84 -4.95 -31.85 15.64
CA GLU A 84 -5.72 -31.50 14.44
C GLU A 84 -5.73 -30.00 14.16
N ARG A 85 -5.65 -29.14 15.19
CA ARG A 85 -5.63 -27.67 15.01
C ARG A 85 -4.36 -27.21 14.31
N GLU A 86 -3.21 -27.77 14.68
CA GLU A 86 -1.92 -27.41 14.07
C GLU A 86 -1.79 -27.93 12.64
N PHE A 87 -2.31 -29.14 12.38
CA PHE A 87 -2.47 -29.63 11.02
C PHE A 87 -3.36 -28.69 10.17
N ARG A 88 -4.53 -28.31 10.68
CA ARG A 88 -5.45 -27.38 9.99
C ARG A 88 -4.80 -26.03 9.72
N ASN A 89 -4.05 -25.46 10.67
CA ASN A 89 -3.31 -24.21 10.48
C ASN A 89 -2.25 -24.35 9.38
N THR A 90 -1.54 -25.47 9.35
CA THR A 90 -0.51 -25.77 8.35
C THR A 90 -1.12 -25.87 6.96
N LEU A 91 -2.15 -26.70 6.80
CA LEU A 91 -2.88 -26.86 5.55
C LEU A 91 -3.44 -25.52 5.05
N LYS A 92 -4.09 -24.77 5.95
CA LYS A 92 -4.65 -23.45 5.66
C LYS A 92 -3.58 -22.48 5.14
N ARG A 93 -2.45 -22.34 5.83
CA ARG A 93 -1.38 -21.43 5.41
C ARG A 93 -0.77 -21.85 4.08
N SER A 94 -0.56 -23.15 3.85
CA SER A 94 -0.09 -23.68 2.56
C SER A 94 -1.04 -23.31 1.42
N CYS A 95 -2.36 -23.46 1.59
CA CYS A 95 -3.35 -22.99 0.60
C CYS A 95 -3.17 -21.50 0.27
N TYR A 96 -2.99 -20.65 1.29
CA TYR A 96 -2.83 -19.21 1.09
C TYR A 96 -1.49 -18.81 0.46
N ILE A 97 -0.42 -19.60 0.61
CA ILE A 97 0.85 -19.40 -0.11
C ILE A 97 0.62 -19.58 -1.63
N LEU A 98 -0.04 -20.67 -2.02
CA LEU A 98 -0.33 -20.96 -3.43
C LEU A 98 -1.23 -19.87 -4.03
N ILE A 99 -2.34 -19.57 -3.35
CA ILE A 99 -3.33 -18.57 -3.81
C ILE A 99 -2.68 -17.19 -3.94
N ASN A 100 -1.82 -16.79 -2.99
CA ASN A 100 -1.12 -15.49 -3.06
C ASN A 100 -0.26 -15.36 -4.31
N ASN A 101 0.58 -16.36 -4.54
CA ASN A 101 1.50 -16.37 -5.66
C ASN A 101 0.73 -16.38 -6.99
N TRP A 102 -0.27 -17.26 -7.15
CA TRP A 102 -1.08 -17.30 -8.36
C TRP A 102 -1.89 -16.00 -8.56
N ALA A 103 -2.45 -15.41 -7.51
CA ALA A 103 -3.16 -14.13 -7.61
C ALA A 103 -2.23 -13.00 -8.07
N SER A 104 -0.99 -12.96 -7.57
CA SER A 104 0.02 -11.98 -8.00
C SER A 104 0.42 -12.13 -9.48
N GLN A 105 0.39 -13.37 -9.98
CA GLN A 105 0.66 -13.72 -11.37
C GLN A 105 -0.58 -13.67 -12.28
N ARG A 106 -1.76 -13.27 -11.75
CA ARG A 106 -3.06 -13.25 -12.44
C ARG A 106 -3.51 -14.63 -12.97
N LYS A 107 -3.03 -15.70 -12.34
CA LYS A 107 -3.36 -17.11 -12.62
C LYS A 107 -4.68 -17.52 -11.96
N TYR A 108 -5.77 -16.85 -12.33
CA TYR A 108 -7.06 -17.00 -11.65
C TYR A 108 -7.77 -18.32 -11.92
N LYS A 109 -7.57 -18.90 -13.11
CA LYS A 109 -8.11 -20.23 -13.45
C LYS A 109 -7.50 -21.32 -12.57
N ASP A 110 -6.23 -21.19 -12.21
CA ASP A 110 -5.53 -22.15 -11.37
C ASP A 110 -6.03 -22.11 -9.92
N ILE A 111 -6.36 -20.92 -9.40
CA ILE A 111 -7.02 -20.76 -8.10
C ILE A 111 -8.39 -21.47 -8.07
N GLN A 112 -9.13 -21.42 -9.18
CA GLN A 112 -10.42 -22.11 -9.31
C GLN A 112 -10.25 -23.63 -9.36
N SER A 113 -9.34 -24.11 -10.20
CA SER A 113 -8.99 -25.53 -10.29
C SER A 113 -8.52 -26.08 -8.94
N PHE A 114 -7.73 -25.30 -8.20
CA PHE A 114 -7.31 -25.65 -6.84
C PHE A 114 -8.47 -25.76 -5.86
N SER A 115 -9.36 -24.76 -5.83
CA SER A 115 -10.54 -24.82 -4.95
C SER A 115 -11.47 -25.98 -5.31
N LYS A 116 -11.59 -26.33 -6.59
CA LYS A 116 -12.37 -27.49 -7.05
C LYS A 116 -11.71 -28.80 -6.60
N LEU A 117 -10.39 -28.91 -6.75
CA LEU A 117 -9.60 -30.05 -6.29
C LEU A 117 -9.76 -30.29 -4.79
N LEU A 118 -9.76 -29.23 -3.96
CA LEU A 118 -9.98 -29.34 -2.52
C LEU A 118 -11.39 -29.86 -2.17
N GLY A 119 -12.39 -29.64 -3.02
CA GLY A 119 -13.79 -30.02 -2.78
C GLY A 119 -14.20 -31.39 -3.32
N GLU A 120 -13.53 -31.89 -4.36
CA GLU A 120 -13.84 -33.16 -5.03
C GLU A 120 -13.07 -34.36 -4.45
N VAL A 121 -12.44 -34.20 -3.29
CA VAL A 121 -11.69 -35.29 -2.64
C VAL A 121 -12.65 -36.32 -2.05
N GLU A 122 -12.98 -37.35 -2.85
CA GLU A 122 -13.65 -38.56 -2.36
C GLU A 122 -12.60 -39.59 -1.93
N PHE A 123 -12.49 -39.85 -0.63
CA PHE A 123 -11.67 -40.94 -0.11
C PHE A 123 -12.44 -42.26 -0.22
N SER A 124 -11.95 -43.23 -1.00
CA SER A 124 -12.50 -44.60 -1.04
C SER A 124 -12.16 -45.39 0.23
N LYS A 125 -12.97 -46.43 0.52
CA LYS A 125 -13.03 -47.18 1.79
C LYS A 125 -11.68 -47.60 2.38
N ASP A 126 -11.63 -47.54 3.72
CA ASP A 126 -10.68 -48.04 4.71
C ASP A 126 -9.31 -48.52 4.19
N THR A 127 -8.29 -47.71 4.43
CA THR A 127 -6.89 -48.15 4.36
C THR A 127 -6.46 -48.80 5.68
N ILE A 128 -5.54 -49.76 5.62
CA ILE A 128 -4.97 -50.43 6.80
C ILE A 128 -4.08 -49.47 7.63
N SER A 129 -3.60 -48.38 7.02
CA SER A 129 -2.71 -47.41 7.68
C SER A 129 -3.49 -46.47 8.62
N PRO A 130 -3.22 -46.50 9.95
CA PRO A 130 -3.90 -45.63 10.91
C PRO A 130 -3.58 -44.14 10.69
N THR A 131 -2.36 -43.82 10.25
CA THR A 131 -1.92 -42.45 9.96
C THR A 131 -2.65 -41.85 8.76
N LEU A 132 -2.87 -42.65 7.71
CA LEU A 132 -3.64 -42.21 6.54
C LEU A 132 -5.12 -42.01 6.88
N ASN A 133 -5.71 -42.88 7.69
CA ASN A 133 -7.10 -42.71 8.14
C ASN A 133 -7.25 -41.44 8.99
N LEU A 134 -6.29 -41.14 9.87
CA LEU A 134 -6.28 -39.90 10.67
C LEU A 134 -6.18 -38.65 9.77
N LEU A 135 -5.24 -38.64 8.82
CA LEU A 135 -5.06 -37.55 7.86
C LEU A 135 -6.33 -37.30 7.04
N ARG A 136 -6.93 -38.36 6.46
CA ARG A 136 -8.16 -38.27 5.67
C ARG A 136 -9.33 -37.72 6.50
N ASN A 137 -9.44 -38.11 7.76
CA ASN A 137 -10.45 -37.57 8.67
C ASN A 137 -10.23 -36.08 8.93
N TRP A 138 -9.00 -35.66 9.24
CA TRP A 138 -8.67 -34.25 9.47
C TRP A 138 -8.87 -33.38 8.24
N VAL A 139 -8.53 -33.88 7.06
CA VAL A 139 -8.85 -33.23 5.77
C VAL A 139 -10.36 -33.11 5.59
N THR A 140 -11.11 -34.18 5.84
CA THR A 140 -12.58 -34.16 5.73
C THR A 140 -13.20 -33.12 6.68
N ASN A 141 -12.67 -33.01 7.90
CA ASN A 141 -13.07 -31.98 8.85
C ASN A 141 -12.70 -30.56 8.37
N PHE A 142 -11.53 -30.40 7.75
CA PHE A 142 -11.13 -29.13 7.12
C PHE A 142 -12.08 -28.75 5.97
N ILE A 143 -12.45 -29.68 5.09
CA ILE A 143 -13.38 -29.42 3.98
C ILE A 143 -14.78 -29.02 4.51
N LYS A 144 -15.20 -29.54 5.67
CA LYS A 144 -16.45 -29.15 6.34
C LYS A 144 -16.35 -27.85 7.15
N SER A 145 -15.15 -27.31 7.33
CA SER A 145 -14.88 -26.16 8.19
C SER A 145 -15.20 -24.81 7.53
N GLN A 146 -15.26 -23.75 8.36
CA GLN A 146 -15.48 -22.39 7.88
C GLN A 146 -14.26 -21.88 7.08
N GLU A 147 -13.06 -22.37 7.40
CA GLU A 147 -11.80 -22.03 6.75
C GLU A 147 -11.79 -22.43 5.28
N TYR A 148 -12.37 -23.59 4.94
CA TYR A 148 -12.52 -24.00 3.55
C TYR A 148 -13.58 -23.16 2.81
N GLN A 149 -14.68 -22.81 3.48
CA GLN A 149 -15.68 -21.90 2.89
C GLN A 149 -15.07 -20.53 2.56
N ASP A 150 -14.12 -20.04 3.36
CA ASP A 150 -13.39 -18.80 3.08
C ASP A 150 -12.48 -18.92 1.85
N ILE A 151 -11.82 -20.06 1.63
CA ILE A 151 -11.03 -20.34 0.43
C ILE A 151 -11.93 -20.43 -0.81
N LYS A 152 -13.08 -21.11 -0.70
CA LYS A 152 -14.07 -21.21 -1.77
C LYS A 152 -14.64 -19.85 -2.15
N LEU A 153 -14.91 -19.00 -1.17
CA LEU A 153 -15.36 -17.62 -1.37
C LEU A 153 -14.30 -16.79 -2.12
N LEU A 154 -13.02 -16.99 -1.83
CA LEU A 154 -11.95 -16.32 -2.57
C LEU A 154 -11.88 -16.79 -4.02
N ALA A 155 -11.95 -18.10 -4.26
CA ALA A 155 -11.90 -18.66 -5.60
C ALA A 155 -13.09 -18.23 -6.47
N SER A 156 -14.30 -18.15 -5.89
CA SER A 156 -15.51 -17.74 -6.62
C SER A 156 -15.45 -16.29 -7.11
N THR A 157 -14.73 -15.39 -6.43
CA THR A 157 -14.59 -13.98 -6.87
C THR A 157 -13.91 -13.79 -8.22
N TYR A 158 -13.21 -14.82 -8.69
CA TYR A 158 -12.52 -14.80 -9.97
C TYR A 158 -13.31 -15.45 -11.12
N ASN A 159 -14.51 -15.97 -10.87
CA ASN A 159 -15.37 -16.59 -11.89
C ASN A 159 -16.53 -15.64 -12.28
N PRO A 160 -16.56 -15.07 -13.49
CA PRO A 160 -17.65 -14.20 -13.93
C PRO A 160 -18.95 -14.95 -14.28
N GLU A 161 -18.91 -16.27 -14.47
CA GLU A 161 -20.08 -17.07 -14.89
C GLU A 161 -20.82 -17.76 -13.73
N ASP A 162 -20.19 -17.84 -12.55
CA ASP A 162 -20.82 -18.45 -11.38
C ASP A 162 -21.77 -17.44 -10.72
N LYS A 163 -23.05 -17.50 -11.10
CA LYS A 163 -24.14 -16.88 -10.33
C LYS A 163 -24.35 -17.68 -9.03
N GLY A 164 -23.31 -17.73 -8.18
CA GLY A 164 -23.35 -18.46 -6.93
C GLY A 164 -24.35 -17.87 -5.93
N ASN A 165 -24.27 -18.34 -4.68
CA ASN A 165 -25.11 -17.87 -3.57
C ASN A 165 -25.12 -16.34 -3.51
N TRP A 166 -26.27 -15.72 -3.19
CA TRP A 166 -26.46 -14.27 -3.21
C TRP A 166 -25.42 -13.50 -2.37
N THR A 167 -24.82 -14.16 -1.39
CA THR A 167 -23.74 -13.66 -0.53
C THR A 167 -22.47 -13.31 -1.30
N ASN A 168 -22.20 -13.97 -2.44
CA ASN A 168 -21.01 -13.72 -3.29
C ASN A 168 -20.97 -12.28 -3.81
N HIS A 169 -22.13 -11.64 -4.01
CA HIS A 169 -22.21 -10.23 -4.40
C HIS A 169 -21.60 -9.29 -3.34
N TYR A 170 -21.58 -9.73 -2.07
CA TYR A 170 -21.15 -8.96 -0.92
C TYR A 170 -19.81 -9.43 -0.35
N THR A 171 -19.03 -10.20 -1.13
CA THR A 171 -17.74 -10.76 -0.73
C THR A 171 -16.78 -9.71 -0.18
N SER A 172 -16.83 -8.48 -0.70
CA SER A 172 -15.96 -7.40 -0.21
C SER A 172 -16.11 -7.07 1.28
N TYR A 173 -17.27 -7.38 1.89
CA TYR A 173 -17.50 -7.24 3.33
C TYR A 173 -17.10 -8.49 4.11
N LEU A 174 -17.39 -9.68 3.57
CA LEU A 174 -16.98 -10.95 4.17
C LEU A 174 -15.45 -11.03 4.33
N LEU A 175 -14.70 -10.53 3.35
CA LEU A 175 -13.24 -10.44 3.41
C LEU A 175 -12.73 -9.48 4.49
N VAL A 176 -13.52 -8.49 4.90
CA VAL A 176 -13.12 -7.55 5.97
C VAL A 176 -12.99 -8.25 7.31
N ALA A 177 -13.92 -9.15 7.62
CA ALA A 177 -13.84 -9.98 8.80
C ALA A 177 -12.59 -10.87 8.77
N GLN A 178 -12.22 -11.42 7.59
CA GLN A 178 -11.05 -12.29 7.46
C GLN A 178 -9.72 -11.55 7.69
N TYR A 179 -9.52 -10.34 7.16
CA TYR A 179 -8.22 -9.67 7.35
C TYR A 179 -8.06 -9.00 8.73
N LEU A 180 -9.16 -8.75 9.44
CA LEU A 180 -9.12 -8.19 10.79
C LEU A 180 -8.92 -9.26 11.87
N ASP A 181 -9.18 -10.52 11.57
CA ASP A 181 -8.90 -11.63 12.48
C ASP A 181 -7.40 -11.92 12.56
N TYR A 182 -6.82 -11.72 13.74
CA TYR A 182 -5.40 -11.96 14.01
C TYR A 182 -5.05 -13.44 14.12
N GLN A 183 -6.04 -14.33 14.21
CA GLN A 183 -5.84 -15.78 14.14
C GLN A 183 -5.59 -16.26 12.71
N ASN A 184 -5.91 -15.44 11.70
CA ASN A 184 -5.63 -15.76 10.31
C ASN A 184 -4.16 -15.50 9.94
N PRO A 185 -3.54 -16.35 9.09
CA PRO A 185 -2.20 -16.12 8.57
C PRO A 185 -2.05 -14.75 7.90
N LEU A 186 -0.87 -14.15 7.99
CA LEU A 186 -0.57 -12.82 7.44
C LEU A 186 -0.81 -12.78 5.93
N GLU A 187 -0.54 -13.89 5.24
CA GLU A 187 -0.77 -14.16 3.83
C GLU A 187 -2.27 -14.07 3.48
N GLN A 188 -3.15 -14.69 4.29
CA GLN A 188 -4.61 -14.59 4.14
C GLN A 188 -5.09 -13.16 4.33
N ARG A 189 -4.60 -12.49 5.39
CA ARG A 189 -5.04 -11.14 5.74
C ARG A 189 -4.66 -10.13 4.66
N LYS A 190 -3.46 -10.23 4.08
CA LYS A 190 -3.01 -9.40 2.96
C LYS A 190 -3.89 -9.60 1.72
N LEU A 191 -4.17 -10.84 1.34
CA LEU A 191 -5.06 -11.14 0.21
C LEU A 191 -6.46 -10.58 0.40
N ALA A 192 -7.08 -10.92 1.52
CA ALA A 192 -8.45 -10.51 1.81
C ALA A 192 -8.56 -8.97 1.80
N ARG A 193 -7.57 -8.25 2.36
CA ARG A 193 -7.53 -6.79 2.31
C ARG A 193 -7.41 -6.23 0.89
N ASN A 194 -6.49 -6.76 0.09
CA ASN A 194 -6.25 -6.28 -1.28
C ASN A 194 -7.46 -6.55 -2.18
N LEU A 195 -8.02 -7.76 -2.11
CA LEU A 195 -9.17 -8.15 -2.90
C LEU A 195 -10.44 -7.38 -2.47
N ALA A 196 -10.69 -7.21 -1.17
CA ALA A 196 -11.80 -6.40 -0.69
C ALA A 196 -11.72 -4.96 -1.23
N LYS A 197 -10.52 -4.35 -1.22
CA LYS A 197 -10.27 -3.01 -1.77
C LYS A 197 -10.53 -2.98 -3.28
N GLN A 198 -10.10 -3.99 -4.02
CA GLN A 198 -10.33 -4.10 -5.46
C GLN A 198 -11.83 -4.23 -5.79
N LEU A 199 -12.55 -5.13 -5.12
CA LEU A 199 -13.99 -5.34 -5.33
C LEU A 199 -14.80 -4.07 -5.08
N LYS A 200 -14.53 -3.34 -3.99
CA LYS A 200 -15.19 -2.06 -3.68
C LYS A 200 -14.91 -0.99 -4.75
N LYS A 201 -13.66 -0.91 -5.25
CA LYS A 201 -13.30 -0.01 -6.35
C LYS A 201 -14.03 -0.36 -7.65
N THR A 202 -14.10 -1.65 -7.99
CA THR A 202 -14.79 -2.12 -9.21
C THR A 202 -16.28 -1.81 -9.15
N PHE A 203 -16.96 -2.13 -8.04
CA PHE A 203 -18.38 -1.84 -7.84
C PHE A 203 -18.68 -0.34 -8.03
N LYS A 204 -17.86 0.52 -7.41
CA LYS A 204 -18.01 1.97 -7.51
C LYS A 204 -17.79 2.50 -8.93
N PHE A 205 -16.79 1.99 -9.64
CA PHE A 205 -16.55 2.36 -11.03
C PHE A 205 -17.75 2.01 -11.91
N GLN A 206 -18.28 0.80 -11.76
CA GLN A 206 -19.46 0.36 -12.50
C GLN A 206 -20.69 1.20 -12.17
N LEU A 207 -20.88 1.55 -10.88
CA LEU A 207 -22.01 2.39 -10.44
C LEU A 207 -21.93 3.80 -11.05
N ALA A 208 -20.73 4.41 -11.07
CA ALA A 208 -20.52 5.72 -11.68
C ALA A 208 -20.79 5.69 -13.20
N MET A 209 -20.26 4.69 -13.90
CA MET A 209 -20.48 4.52 -15.35
C MET A 209 -21.97 4.34 -15.68
N TYR A 210 -22.68 3.56 -14.87
CA TYR A 210 -24.10 3.34 -15.02
C TYR A 210 -24.90 4.65 -14.84
N THR A 211 -24.58 5.44 -13.80
CA THR A 211 -25.27 6.72 -13.56
C THR A 211 -25.10 7.74 -14.69
N ILE A 212 -23.88 7.93 -15.20
CA ILE A 212 -23.60 8.92 -16.26
C ILE A 212 -24.37 8.60 -17.55
N LYS A 213 -24.39 7.32 -17.95
CA LYS A 213 -25.02 6.91 -19.21
C LYS A 213 -26.54 6.84 -19.11
N SER A 214 -27.09 6.62 -17.92
CA SER A 214 -28.54 6.64 -17.74
C SER A 214 -29.18 8.03 -17.91
N ASP A 215 -28.40 9.10 -17.79
CA ASP A 215 -28.85 10.47 -18.03
C ASP A 215 -28.77 10.86 -19.53
N ILE A 216 -28.16 10.01 -20.38
CA ILE A 216 -28.01 10.22 -21.83
C ILE A 216 -28.87 9.15 -22.52
N HIS A 217 -29.95 9.54 -23.17
CA HIS A 217 -31.11 8.72 -23.58
C HIS A 217 -30.90 7.49 -24.52
N GLU A 218 -29.71 6.88 -24.61
CA GLU A 218 -29.46 5.66 -25.39
C GLU A 218 -29.01 4.48 -24.51
N LEU A 219 -29.96 3.59 -24.18
CA LEU A 219 -29.70 2.29 -23.55
C LEU A 219 -29.05 1.32 -24.54
N ASN A 220 -27.76 1.50 -24.82
CA ASN A 220 -26.98 0.46 -25.47
C ASN A 220 -26.59 -0.63 -24.46
N ASN A 221 -26.94 -1.89 -24.76
CA ASN A 221 -26.81 -3.14 -23.98
C ASN A 221 -25.38 -3.49 -23.46
N LYS A 222 -24.40 -2.59 -23.53
CA LYS A 222 -22.98 -2.85 -23.26
C LYS A 222 -22.60 -2.74 -21.77
N TYR A 223 -23.38 -2.05 -20.94
CA TYR A 223 -23.08 -1.87 -19.51
C TYR A 223 -24.28 -2.26 -18.65
N LYS A 224 -24.14 -3.32 -17.84
CA LYS A 224 -25.19 -3.84 -16.95
C LYS A 224 -25.20 -3.09 -15.63
N ASN A 225 -26.39 -2.88 -15.06
CA ASN A 225 -26.56 -2.36 -13.71
C ASN A 225 -25.77 -3.22 -12.71
N PRO A 226 -24.83 -2.64 -11.94
CA PRO A 226 -23.97 -3.41 -11.02
C PRO A 226 -24.67 -3.81 -9.71
N THR A 227 -25.93 -3.40 -9.52
CA THR A 227 -26.72 -3.70 -8.32
C THR A 227 -27.85 -4.66 -8.68
N ARG A 228 -28.39 -5.36 -7.68
CA ARG A 228 -29.57 -6.23 -7.87
C ARG A 228 -30.89 -5.46 -7.89
N ILE A 229 -30.88 -4.19 -7.51
CA ILE A 229 -32.03 -3.30 -7.66
C ILE A 229 -32.05 -2.86 -9.13
N GLY A 230 -33.17 -3.02 -9.83
CA GLY A 230 -33.31 -2.59 -11.24
C GLY A 230 -33.12 -1.08 -11.44
N ASP A 231 -33.56 -0.51 -12.57
CA ASP A 231 -33.31 0.90 -12.95
C ASP A 231 -33.77 1.95 -11.90
N ASN A 232 -34.54 1.52 -10.90
CA ASN A 232 -34.80 2.25 -9.65
C ASN A 232 -33.54 2.72 -8.90
N VAL A 233 -32.34 2.20 -9.20
CA VAL A 233 -31.05 2.71 -8.69
C VAL A 233 -30.87 4.19 -9.01
N ILE A 234 -31.19 4.62 -10.23
CA ILE A 234 -31.02 6.02 -10.64
C ILE A 234 -31.99 6.90 -9.88
N ARG A 235 -33.23 6.43 -9.67
CA ARG A 235 -34.20 7.12 -8.81
C ARG A 235 -33.75 7.17 -7.35
N LEU A 236 -33.14 6.10 -6.84
CA LEU A 236 -32.59 6.07 -5.49
C LEU A 236 -31.43 7.05 -5.35
N ILE A 237 -30.49 7.06 -6.30
CA ILE A 237 -29.37 7.99 -6.36
C ILE A 237 -29.90 9.42 -6.47
N LYS A 238 -30.82 9.71 -7.41
CA LYS A 238 -31.51 11.01 -7.51
C LYS A 238 -32.24 11.37 -6.24
N LYS A 239 -32.87 10.43 -5.52
CA LYS A 239 -33.51 10.71 -4.22
C LYS A 239 -32.50 11.01 -3.12
N ILE A 240 -31.36 10.31 -3.13
CA ILE A 240 -30.24 10.53 -2.21
C ILE A 240 -29.56 11.88 -2.48
N THR A 241 -29.43 12.29 -3.75
CA THR A 241 -28.78 13.54 -4.18
C THR A 241 -29.73 14.75 -4.20
N HIS A 242 -31.01 14.60 -4.57
CA HIS A 242 -32.01 15.69 -4.54
C HIS A 242 -32.55 15.98 -3.14
N ARG A 243 -32.67 15.00 -2.23
CA ARG A 243 -33.05 15.33 -0.84
C ARG A 243 -32.00 16.20 -0.15
N HIS A 244 -30.77 16.23 -0.65
CA HIS A 244 -29.64 16.90 -0.03
C HIS A 244 -28.71 17.47 -1.10
N MET A 245 -29.02 18.67 -1.60
CA MET A 245 -28.16 19.40 -2.53
C MET A 245 -26.72 19.47 -1.99
N LEU A 246 -25.84 18.70 -2.65
CA LEU A 246 -24.40 18.84 -2.87
C LEU A 246 -23.42 18.84 -1.68
N PHE A 247 -23.80 19.13 -0.41
CA PHE A 247 -22.84 19.17 0.72
C PHE A 247 -23.39 18.81 2.12
N GLY A 248 -24.62 18.27 2.23
CA GLY A 248 -25.37 18.22 3.50
C GLY A 248 -24.70 17.45 4.67
N TYR A 249 -24.59 16.12 4.58
CA TYR A 249 -24.26 15.30 5.76
C TYR A 249 -22.84 15.46 6.28
N GLU A 250 -21.86 15.69 5.41
CA GLU A 250 -20.48 15.99 5.81
C GLU A 250 -20.43 17.34 6.54
N ASN A 251 -21.14 18.36 6.04
CA ASN A 251 -21.25 19.65 6.73
C ASN A 251 -21.98 19.52 8.07
N TYR A 252 -23.08 18.76 8.14
CA TYR A 252 -23.79 18.50 9.40
C TYR A 252 -22.92 17.74 10.41
N ALA A 253 -22.11 16.77 9.95
CA ALA A 253 -21.15 16.08 10.80
C ALA A 253 -20.08 17.05 11.33
N ASN A 254 -19.54 17.93 10.47
CA ASN A 254 -18.57 18.94 10.86
C ASN A 254 -19.14 19.94 11.88
N ILE A 255 -20.38 20.40 11.67
CA ILE A 255 -21.09 21.26 12.63
C ILE A 255 -21.29 20.52 13.96
N PHE A 256 -21.75 19.27 13.90
CA PHE A 256 -21.96 18.44 15.09
C PHE A 256 -20.66 18.24 15.88
N ILE A 257 -19.55 17.89 15.22
CA ILE A 257 -18.24 17.74 15.87
C ILE A 257 -17.85 19.05 16.56
N LYS A 258 -17.94 20.19 15.87
CA LYS A 258 -17.61 21.51 16.46
C LYS A 258 -18.47 21.84 17.68
N GLN A 259 -19.77 21.55 17.63
CA GLN A 259 -20.70 21.80 18.73
C GLN A 259 -20.50 20.86 19.94
N THR A 260 -19.85 19.71 19.74
CA THR A 260 -19.71 18.66 20.76
C THR A 260 -18.32 18.57 21.40
N GLN A 261 -17.35 19.39 20.95
CA GLN A 261 -15.98 19.38 21.46
C GLN A 261 -15.86 19.75 22.95
N ASN A 262 -16.71 20.65 23.45
CA ASN A 262 -16.57 21.24 24.80
C ASN A 262 -17.75 20.91 25.74
N ILE A 263 -18.53 19.87 25.43
CA ILE A 263 -19.66 19.46 26.28
C ILE A 263 -19.32 18.19 27.05
N ASN A 264 -19.98 18.00 28.20
CA ASN A 264 -19.88 16.76 28.94
C ASN A 264 -20.56 15.60 28.18
N TYR A 265 -20.19 14.38 28.53
CA TYR A 265 -20.64 13.19 27.83
C TYR A 265 -22.17 13.00 27.88
N LEU A 266 -22.84 13.39 28.98
CA LEU A 266 -24.30 13.33 29.07
C LEU A 266 -24.98 14.21 27.99
N ASN A 267 -24.51 15.45 27.83
CA ASN A 267 -25.03 16.35 26.81
C ASN A 267 -24.64 15.89 25.40
N PHE A 268 -23.46 15.30 25.23
CA PHE A 268 -23.07 14.66 23.98
C PHE A 268 -24.04 13.55 23.57
N LYS A 269 -24.45 12.67 24.48
CA LYS A 269 -25.44 11.60 24.18
C LYS A 269 -26.77 12.18 23.68
N LYS A 270 -27.25 13.26 24.29
CA LYS A 270 -28.47 13.97 23.85
C LYS A 270 -28.31 14.56 22.46
N SER A 271 -27.20 15.26 22.20
CA SER A 271 -26.90 15.83 20.88
C SER A 271 -26.75 14.74 19.82
N LEU A 272 -26.07 13.63 20.13
CA LEU A 272 -25.86 12.50 19.23
C LEU A 272 -27.20 11.91 18.79
N LYS A 273 -28.14 11.73 19.72
CA LYS A 273 -29.49 11.27 19.41
C LYS A 273 -30.18 12.17 18.39
N ILE A 274 -30.21 13.48 18.66
CA ILE A 274 -30.83 14.48 17.77
C ILE A 274 -30.19 14.43 16.37
N TYR A 275 -28.85 14.39 16.33
CA TYR A 275 -28.08 14.33 15.08
C TYR A 275 -28.43 13.10 14.23
N LEU A 276 -28.54 11.92 14.85
CA LEU A 276 -28.87 10.69 14.15
C LEU A 276 -30.30 10.73 13.57
N LEU A 277 -31.27 11.23 14.33
CA LEU A 277 -32.70 11.17 13.99
C LEU A 277 -33.21 12.33 13.10
N PHE A 278 -32.50 13.46 13.03
CA PHE A 278 -32.96 14.68 12.33
C PHE A 278 -33.39 14.50 10.86
N SER A 279 -32.88 13.49 10.15
CA SER A 279 -33.16 13.29 8.72
C SER A 279 -34.30 12.31 8.43
N MET A 280 -35.06 11.88 9.44
CA MET A 280 -36.19 10.96 9.26
C MET A 280 -37.50 11.73 9.11
N ASN A 281 -38.34 11.31 8.17
CA ASN A 281 -39.60 12.00 7.85
C ASN A 281 -40.83 11.32 8.48
N ASP A 282 -40.72 10.06 8.91
CA ASP A 282 -41.84 9.30 9.48
C ASP A 282 -41.95 9.58 10.98
N GLN A 283 -42.94 10.38 11.36
CA GLN A 283 -43.16 10.79 12.75
C GLN A 283 -43.54 9.63 13.69
N LYS A 284 -44.16 8.55 13.19
CA LYS A 284 -44.56 7.41 14.04
C LYS A 284 -43.34 6.55 14.38
N VAL A 285 -42.55 6.22 13.38
CA VAL A 285 -41.30 5.44 13.57
C VAL A 285 -40.28 6.24 14.36
N LEU A 286 -40.20 7.56 14.14
CA LEU A 286 -39.34 8.46 14.90
C LEU A 286 -39.58 8.41 16.41
N LYS A 287 -40.85 8.40 16.86
CA LYS A 287 -41.16 8.33 18.30
C LYS A 287 -40.69 7.01 18.92
N ILE A 288 -41.02 5.88 18.28
CA ILE A 288 -40.62 4.55 18.76
C ILE A 288 -39.09 4.41 18.78
N LEU A 289 -38.41 4.94 17.76
CA LEU A 289 -36.96 4.90 17.66
C LEU A 289 -36.29 5.82 18.69
N ASP A 290 -36.83 7.02 18.91
CA ASP A 290 -36.33 7.96 19.92
C ASP A 290 -36.42 7.35 21.32
N GLU A 291 -37.54 6.71 21.66
CA GLU A 291 -37.72 6.02 22.95
C GLU A 291 -36.69 4.89 23.13
N LYS A 292 -36.60 3.96 22.17
CA LYS A 292 -35.67 2.81 22.26
C LYS A 292 -34.21 3.23 22.22
N LEU A 293 -33.86 4.25 21.44
CA LEU A 293 -32.49 4.76 21.36
C LEU A 293 -32.12 5.53 22.64
N SER A 294 -33.05 6.28 23.23
CA SER A 294 -32.83 6.98 24.51
C SER A 294 -32.54 5.97 25.62
N GLN A 295 -33.38 4.93 25.77
CA GLN A 295 -33.17 3.86 26.76
C GLN A 295 -31.77 3.23 26.64
N LYS A 296 -31.26 3.06 25.42
CA LYS A 296 -29.93 2.47 25.18
C LYS A 296 -28.79 3.46 25.41
N LEU A 297 -28.95 4.72 25.01
CA LEU A 297 -27.92 5.76 25.18
C LEU A 297 -27.81 6.21 26.64
N ASP A 298 -28.93 6.37 27.35
CA ASP A 298 -28.92 6.86 28.73
C ASP A 298 -28.09 5.96 29.64
N CYS A 299 -28.26 4.64 29.52
CA CYS A 299 -27.49 3.62 30.25
C CYS A 299 -26.03 3.45 29.76
N LEU A 300 -25.65 4.06 28.64
CA LEU A 300 -24.33 3.87 28.04
C LEU A 300 -23.26 4.68 28.80
N TYR A 301 -22.30 3.97 29.40
CA TYR A 301 -21.13 4.54 30.09
C TYR A 301 -21.49 5.61 31.14
N GLU A 302 -22.48 5.34 31.99
CA GLU A 302 -23.01 6.31 32.99
C GLU A 302 -21.94 6.96 33.88
N LYS A 303 -20.92 6.18 34.27
CA LYS A 303 -19.80 6.68 35.09
C LYS A 303 -19.05 7.84 34.46
N HIS A 304 -19.10 7.98 33.14
CA HIS A 304 -18.42 9.02 32.37
C HIS A 304 -19.34 10.21 32.03
N ASN A 305 -20.60 10.25 32.53
CA ASN A 305 -21.58 11.28 32.16
C ASN A 305 -21.10 12.73 32.41
N GLN A 306 -20.29 12.94 33.44
CA GLN A 306 -19.74 14.25 33.80
C GLN A 306 -18.39 14.55 33.16
N ASP A 307 -17.76 13.56 32.52
CA ASP A 307 -16.46 13.73 31.88
C ASP A 307 -16.60 14.52 30.58
N SER A 308 -15.55 15.27 30.24
CA SER A 308 -15.42 15.89 28.91
C SER A 308 -15.31 14.82 27.82
N LEU A 309 -15.97 15.03 26.68
CA LEU A 309 -15.87 14.12 25.55
C LEU A 309 -14.41 14.03 25.04
N ASN A 310 -13.83 12.84 25.09
CA ASN A 310 -12.53 12.55 24.48
C ASN A 310 -12.68 11.57 23.31
N VAL A 311 -11.63 11.46 22.49
CA VAL A 311 -11.62 10.63 21.27
C VAL A 311 -11.92 9.16 21.59
N ASN A 312 -11.43 8.64 22.71
CA ASN A 312 -11.67 7.24 23.11
C ASN A 312 -13.13 6.98 23.46
N LEU A 313 -13.77 7.91 24.16
CA LEU A 313 -15.17 7.81 24.55
C LEU A 313 -16.08 7.98 23.33
N LEU A 314 -15.75 8.89 22.41
CA LEU A 314 -16.41 9.02 21.11
C LEU A 314 -16.33 7.71 20.31
N LEU A 315 -15.13 7.13 20.17
CA LEU A 315 -14.92 5.88 19.45
C LEU A 315 -15.73 4.72 20.04
N ARG A 316 -15.67 4.53 21.36
CA ARG A 316 -16.41 3.48 22.07
C ARG A 316 -17.92 3.65 21.89
N THR A 317 -18.39 4.89 21.99
CA THR A 317 -19.81 5.23 21.81
C THR A 317 -20.26 4.93 20.38
N CYS A 318 -19.54 5.42 19.36
CA CYS A 318 -19.86 5.17 17.96
C CYS A 318 -19.87 3.67 17.62
N ARG A 319 -18.93 2.86 18.13
CA ARG A 319 -18.95 1.41 17.97
C ARG A 319 -20.22 0.79 18.58
N ARG A 320 -20.57 1.20 19.80
CA ARG A 320 -21.74 0.65 20.48
C ARG A 320 -23.05 1.06 19.80
N VAL A 321 -23.13 2.28 19.29
CA VAL A 321 -24.28 2.73 18.49
C VAL A 321 -24.38 1.95 17.18
N ILE A 322 -23.26 1.64 16.51
CA ILE A 322 -23.28 0.71 15.36
C ILE A 322 -23.86 -0.64 15.77
N ASP A 323 -23.44 -1.21 16.90
CA ASP A 323 -23.97 -2.49 17.40
C ASP A 323 -25.49 -2.41 17.61
N PHE A 324 -25.99 -1.32 18.20
CA PHE A 324 -27.43 -1.09 18.37
C PHE A 324 -28.18 -1.13 17.05
N PHE A 325 -27.60 -0.64 15.97
CA PHE A 325 -28.19 -0.64 14.62
C PHE A 325 -27.78 -1.83 13.75
N THR A 326 -27.04 -2.81 14.26
CA THR A 326 -26.59 -3.98 13.49
C THR A 326 -26.67 -5.28 14.29
N THR A 327 -25.68 -5.59 15.13
CA THR A 327 -25.60 -6.82 15.93
C THR A 327 -25.19 -6.53 17.38
N GLU A 328 -26.15 -6.54 18.33
CA GLU A 328 -25.89 -6.15 19.73
C GLU A 328 -25.14 -7.20 20.55
N ASP A 329 -25.48 -8.47 20.32
CA ASP A 329 -24.87 -9.67 20.90
C ASP A 329 -23.66 -10.15 20.07
N GLY A 330 -23.35 -9.45 18.98
CA GLY A 330 -22.30 -9.79 18.03
C GLY A 330 -22.59 -11.01 17.16
N LYS A 331 -23.81 -11.55 17.16
CA LYS A 331 -24.21 -12.75 16.40
C LYS A 331 -25.55 -12.60 15.67
N SER A 332 -26.57 -12.05 16.32
CA SER A 332 -27.92 -11.91 15.78
C SER A 332 -28.26 -10.45 15.45
N PRO A 333 -29.20 -10.22 14.52
CA PRO A 333 -29.67 -8.88 14.18
C PRO A 333 -30.30 -8.18 15.38
N SER A 334 -29.93 -6.92 15.62
CA SER A 334 -30.47 -6.15 16.73
C SER A 334 -31.95 -5.81 16.56
N SER A 335 -32.63 -5.51 17.67
CA SER A 335 -34.04 -5.09 17.62
C SER A 335 -34.26 -3.79 16.83
N LEU A 336 -33.31 -2.83 16.87
CA LEU A 336 -33.39 -1.62 16.06
C LEU A 336 -33.11 -1.90 14.59
N PHE A 337 -32.21 -2.83 14.27
CA PHE A 337 -31.95 -3.23 12.88
C PHE A 337 -33.22 -3.81 12.23
N ILE A 338 -33.91 -4.70 12.94
CA ILE A 338 -35.18 -5.30 12.48
C ILE A 338 -36.26 -4.22 12.38
N LEU A 339 -36.42 -3.39 13.42
CA LEU A 339 -37.40 -2.29 13.42
C LEU A 339 -37.22 -1.36 12.21
N MET A 340 -35.98 -0.97 11.93
CA MET A 340 -35.66 -0.02 10.87
C MET A 340 -35.89 -0.57 9.46
N ASN A 341 -35.72 -1.88 9.26
CA ASN A 341 -35.97 -2.49 7.95
C ASN A 341 -37.41 -2.97 7.75
N THR A 342 -38.16 -3.17 8.84
CA THR A 342 -39.57 -3.61 8.76
C THR A 342 -40.55 -2.43 8.78
N GLN A 343 -40.28 -1.41 9.60
CA GLN A 343 -41.19 -0.26 9.79
C GLN A 343 -40.67 1.02 9.15
N ALA A 344 -39.34 1.14 8.95
CA ALA A 344 -38.73 2.29 8.29
C ALA A 344 -38.20 1.93 6.89
N SER A 345 -37.60 2.91 6.21
CA SER A 345 -36.91 2.64 4.94
C SER A 345 -35.46 2.20 5.20
N SER A 346 -34.99 1.17 4.48
CA SER A 346 -33.58 0.74 4.51
C SER A 346 -32.60 1.88 4.20
N LEU A 347 -33.04 2.87 3.41
CA LEU A 347 -32.30 4.10 3.16
C LEU A 347 -32.08 4.93 4.44
N SER A 348 -33.10 5.04 5.30
CA SER A 348 -32.98 5.73 6.58
C SER A 348 -31.91 5.09 7.47
N LEU A 349 -31.89 3.75 7.53
CA LEU A 349 -30.86 3.01 8.26
C LEU A 349 -29.46 3.23 7.67
N GLY A 350 -29.33 3.14 6.34
CA GLY A 350 -28.07 3.44 5.64
C GLY A 350 -27.54 4.84 5.93
N ILE A 351 -28.42 5.85 5.99
CA ILE A 351 -28.06 7.24 6.33
C ILE A 351 -27.64 7.37 7.81
N ILE A 352 -28.33 6.72 8.75
CA ILE A 352 -27.93 6.73 10.17
C ILE A 352 -26.52 6.13 10.33
N LEU A 353 -26.25 5.00 9.67
CA LEU A 353 -24.92 4.38 9.69
C LEU A 353 -23.87 5.30 9.06
N LEU A 354 -24.17 5.94 7.93
CA LEU A 354 -23.28 6.93 7.29
C LEU A 354 -22.95 8.09 8.23
N LYS A 355 -23.95 8.66 8.90
CA LYS A 355 -23.75 9.76 9.87
C LYS A 355 -22.77 9.38 10.98
N ILE A 356 -22.86 8.15 11.50
CA ILE A 356 -21.91 7.65 12.52
C ILE A 356 -20.48 7.62 11.96
N ILE A 357 -20.30 7.17 10.71
CA ILE A 357 -18.98 7.15 10.06
C ILE A 357 -18.45 8.57 9.82
N LEU A 358 -19.30 9.51 9.44
CA LEU A 358 -18.89 10.90 9.19
C LEU A 358 -18.40 11.61 10.47
N ILE A 359 -18.96 11.29 11.64
CA ILE A 359 -18.48 11.85 12.91
C ILE A 359 -17.27 11.09 13.49
N CYS A 360 -17.09 9.82 13.12
CA CYS A 360 -15.99 8.99 13.59
C CYS A 360 -15.57 7.97 12.51
N ASN A 361 -14.67 8.37 11.60
CA ASN A 361 -14.26 7.50 10.49
C ASN A 361 -13.56 6.20 10.96
N TYR A 362 -12.94 6.23 12.15
CA TYR A 362 -12.24 5.08 12.75
C TYR A 362 -13.15 3.88 13.05
N VAL A 363 -14.49 4.04 13.06
CA VAL A 363 -15.43 2.91 13.25
C VAL A 363 -15.92 2.28 11.95
N ARG A 364 -15.45 2.74 10.78
CA ARG A 364 -15.84 2.16 9.47
C ARG A 364 -15.53 0.67 9.36
N THR A 365 -14.35 0.25 9.80
CA THR A 365 -13.97 -1.17 9.80
C THR A 365 -14.85 -2.01 10.72
N HIS A 366 -15.23 -1.47 11.89
CA HIS A 366 -16.16 -2.11 12.81
C HIS A 366 -17.54 -2.31 12.18
N LEU A 367 -18.06 -1.28 11.51
CA LEU A 367 -19.32 -1.37 10.76
C LEU A 367 -19.26 -2.47 9.68
N GLU A 368 -18.19 -2.52 8.89
CA GLU A 368 -18.03 -3.53 7.85
C GLU A 368 -17.99 -4.95 8.43
N VAL A 369 -17.38 -5.15 9.62
CA VAL A 369 -17.43 -6.43 10.35
C VAL A 369 -18.85 -6.76 10.81
N CYS A 370 -19.61 -5.80 11.33
CA CYS A 370 -21.01 -6.03 11.72
C CYS A 370 -21.89 -6.40 10.51
N ILE A 371 -21.67 -5.76 9.35
CA ILE A 371 -22.34 -6.14 8.09
C ILE A 371 -21.97 -7.56 7.69
N ALA A 372 -20.68 -7.95 7.78
CA ALA A 372 -20.26 -9.32 7.49
C ALA A 372 -20.94 -10.35 8.41
N LYS A 373 -21.10 -10.04 9.70
CA LYS A 373 -21.83 -10.88 10.66
C LYS A 373 -23.31 -11.05 10.28
N LEU A 374 -23.97 -9.96 9.88
CA LEU A 374 -25.36 -10.02 9.40
C LEU A 374 -25.47 -10.88 8.14
N ILE A 375 -24.55 -10.74 7.18
CA ILE A 375 -24.52 -11.59 5.97
C ILE A 375 -24.40 -13.07 6.37
N ARG A 376 -23.47 -13.41 7.27
CA ARG A 376 -23.30 -14.80 7.76
C ARG A 376 -24.51 -15.33 8.53
N TYR A 377 -25.25 -14.47 9.24
CA TYR A 377 -26.49 -14.85 9.90
C TYR A 377 -27.57 -15.21 8.89
N TYR A 378 -27.76 -14.36 7.86
CA TYR A 378 -28.79 -14.54 6.85
C TYR A 378 -28.43 -15.55 5.75
N GLU A 379 -27.15 -15.92 5.61
CA GLU A 379 -26.67 -16.95 4.68
C GLU A 379 -27.35 -18.31 4.86
N LYS A 380 -27.91 -18.57 6.05
CA LYS A 380 -28.62 -19.82 6.40
C LYS A 380 -30.04 -19.90 5.82
N PHE A 381 -30.59 -18.80 5.31
CA PHE A 381 -31.96 -18.70 4.81
C PHE A 381 -31.97 -18.60 3.28
N SER A 382 -33.11 -18.91 2.66
CA SER A 382 -33.25 -18.82 1.22
C SER A 382 -33.19 -17.36 0.72
N GLU A 383 -32.87 -17.17 -0.56
CA GLU A 383 -32.83 -15.83 -1.15
C GLU A 383 -34.19 -15.12 -1.07
N ASP A 384 -35.30 -15.86 -1.23
CA ASP A 384 -36.65 -15.33 -1.15
C ASP A 384 -36.99 -14.78 0.24
N GLU A 385 -36.56 -15.45 1.31
CA GLU A 385 -36.72 -15.00 2.69
C GLU A 385 -35.83 -13.78 3.01
N CYS A 386 -34.70 -13.65 2.32
CA CYS A 386 -33.71 -12.58 2.53
C CYS A 386 -33.92 -11.34 1.66
N LYS A 387 -34.97 -11.27 0.82
CA LYS A 387 -35.19 -10.16 -0.13
C LYS A 387 -35.07 -8.76 0.49
N TRP A 388 -35.67 -8.56 1.67
CA TRP A 388 -35.63 -7.28 2.37
C TRP A 388 -34.20 -6.93 2.84
N PHE A 389 -33.43 -7.92 3.28
CA PHE A 389 -32.06 -7.76 3.75
C PHE A 389 -31.10 -7.50 2.59
N ILE A 390 -31.27 -8.22 1.47
CA ILE A 390 -30.55 -7.96 0.22
C ILE A 390 -30.81 -6.54 -0.25
N ASN A 391 -32.08 -6.09 -0.24
CA ASN A 391 -32.41 -4.71 -0.58
C ASN A 391 -31.71 -3.69 0.34
N PHE A 392 -31.62 -3.97 1.65
CA PHE A 392 -30.84 -3.14 2.56
C PHE A 392 -29.35 -3.08 2.18
N LEU A 393 -28.73 -4.22 1.88
CA LEU A 393 -27.32 -4.27 1.50
C LEU A 393 -27.03 -3.50 0.20
N GLU A 394 -27.92 -3.58 -0.79
CA GLU A 394 -27.79 -2.80 -2.03
C GLU A 394 -27.85 -1.30 -1.76
N ILE A 395 -28.83 -0.86 -0.97
CA ILE A 395 -28.98 0.56 -0.59
C ILE A 395 -27.76 1.01 0.22
N PHE A 396 -27.30 0.19 1.17
CA PHE A 396 -26.12 0.45 1.97
C PHE A 396 -24.87 0.61 1.09
N ASN A 397 -24.66 -0.31 0.13
CA ASN A 397 -23.55 -0.26 -0.82
C ASN A 397 -23.57 1.02 -1.65
N ILE A 398 -24.74 1.40 -2.17
CA ILE A 398 -24.90 2.64 -2.95
C ILE A 398 -24.59 3.87 -2.10
N VAL A 399 -25.20 3.98 -0.91
CA VAL A 399 -24.99 5.11 0.02
C VAL A 399 -23.51 5.25 0.36
N PHE A 400 -22.85 4.14 0.70
CA PHE A 400 -21.43 4.18 1.06
C PHE A 400 -20.54 4.41 -0.16
N ALA A 401 -20.84 3.85 -1.34
CA ALA A 401 -20.08 4.12 -2.56
C ALA A 401 -20.12 5.59 -2.99
N LEU A 402 -21.27 6.27 -2.78
CA LEU A 402 -21.45 7.69 -3.09
C LEU A 402 -20.73 8.62 -2.10
N TYR A 403 -20.82 8.34 -0.80
CA TYR A 403 -20.37 9.30 0.23
C TYR A 403 -19.04 8.97 0.90
N THR A 404 -18.58 7.71 0.90
CA THR A 404 -17.41 7.36 1.72
C THR A 404 -16.06 7.60 1.05
N GLU A 405 -16.01 7.83 -0.26
CA GLU A 405 -14.74 8.12 -0.97
C GLU A 405 -15.01 9.05 -2.17
N ASN A 406 -14.48 10.27 -2.16
CA ASN A 406 -14.64 11.23 -3.25
C ASN A 406 -13.80 10.83 -4.47
N ILE A 407 -14.42 10.36 -5.55
CA ILE A 407 -13.75 10.19 -6.85
C ILE A 407 -14.41 11.14 -7.85
N GLN A 408 -13.63 12.05 -8.43
CA GLN A 408 -13.99 12.72 -9.68
C GLN A 408 -13.40 11.89 -10.84
N TYR A 409 -14.23 11.59 -11.83
CA TYR A 409 -13.78 11.01 -13.09
C TYR A 409 -13.73 12.14 -14.12
N ASN A 410 -12.53 12.56 -14.51
CA ASN A 410 -12.37 13.51 -15.60
C ASN A 410 -12.36 12.75 -16.93
N LEU A 411 -13.25 13.17 -17.84
CA LEU A 411 -13.27 12.72 -19.23
C LEU A 411 -12.26 13.55 -20.02
N VAL A 412 -11.20 12.92 -20.51
CA VAL A 412 -10.24 13.57 -21.41
C VAL A 412 -10.48 13.08 -22.83
N LYS A 413 -10.87 14.00 -23.70
CA LYS A 413 -11.03 13.75 -25.14
C LYS A 413 -9.64 13.76 -25.78
N ILE A 414 -9.21 12.61 -26.31
CA ILE A 414 -7.97 12.54 -27.09
C ILE A 414 -8.33 12.94 -28.51
N LYS A 415 -7.72 14.01 -29.02
CA LYS A 415 -7.80 14.36 -30.45
C LYS A 415 -6.99 13.31 -31.23
N ASN A 416 -7.68 12.31 -31.79
CA ASN A 416 -7.11 11.54 -32.88
C ASN A 416 -7.35 12.32 -34.17
N ASN A 417 -6.28 12.75 -34.82
CA ASN A 417 -6.35 13.18 -36.21
C ASN A 417 -6.74 11.94 -37.04
N ASN A 418 -7.71 12.13 -37.94
CA ASN A 418 -8.20 11.21 -38.97
C ASN A 418 -9.47 10.41 -38.62
N SER A 419 -10.63 11.04 -38.83
CA SER A 419 -11.73 10.43 -39.61
C SER A 419 -12.80 11.49 -39.92
N GLU A 420 -12.93 11.83 -41.20
CA GLU A 420 -14.08 12.54 -41.74
C GLU A 420 -15.27 11.58 -41.72
N ASN A 421 -16.06 11.62 -40.65
CA ASN A 421 -17.46 11.19 -40.64
C ASN A 421 -18.16 11.86 -39.46
N GLN A 422 -18.69 13.06 -39.71
CA GLN A 422 -19.57 13.76 -38.78
C GLN A 422 -20.90 13.01 -38.74
N ASN A 423 -21.11 12.18 -37.71
CA ASN A 423 -22.40 11.87 -37.04
C ASN A 423 -22.39 10.61 -36.15
N ALA A 424 -21.23 10.08 -35.77
CA ALA A 424 -21.13 9.11 -34.68
C ALA A 424 -20.08 9.59 -33.67
N ILE A 425 -20.49 9.80 -32.41
CA ILE A 425 -19.54 10.03 -31.31
C ILE A 425 -18.84 8.70 -31.04
N ASP A 426 -17.66 8.52 -31.60
CA ASP A 426 -16.83 7.35 -31.35
C ASP A 426 -16.31 7.38 -29.90
N LEU A 427 -16.87 6.52 -29.05
CA LEU A 427 -16.63 6.44 -27.62
C LEU A 427 -15.24 5.89 -27.25
N ASP A 428 -14.46 5.39 -28.22
CA ASP A 428 -13.06 5.00 -28.01
C ASP A 428 -12.11 6.22 -27.92
N THR A 429 -12.60 7.44 -28.18
CA THR A 429 -11.83 8.70 -28.10
C THR A 429 -11.77 9.34 -26.70
N TYR A 430 -12.47 8.80 -25.71
CA TYR A 430 -12.47 9.29 -24.33
C TYR A 430 -11.74 8.31 -23.40
N ARG A 431 -10.65 8.77 -22.77
CA ARG A 431 -10.06 8.03 -21.64
C ARG A 431 -10.64 8.55 -20.33
N VAL A 432 -11.21 7.64 -19.55
CA VAL A 432 -11.69 7.91 -18.19
C VAL A 432 -10.48 7.79 -17.26
N PHE A 433 -10.08 8.92 -16.66
CA PHE A 433 -9.07 8.90 -15.62
C PHE A 433 -9.75 8.87 -14.25
N PRO A 434 -9.60 7.80 -13.45
CA PRO A 434 -9.92 7.87 -12.03
C PRO A 434 -8.92 8.82 -11.36
N GLN A 435 -9.35 9.99 -10.92
CA GLN A 435 -8.60 10.74 -9.92
C GLN A 435 -8.98 10.18 -8.54
N LEU A 436 -8.01 9.52 -7.90
CA LEU A 436 -8.10 9.22 -6.48
C LEU A 436 -8.07 10.56 -5.72
N LYS A 437 -9.01 10.81 -4.80
CA LYS A 437 -8.76 11.80 -3.75
C LYS A 437 -7.58 11.29 -2.92
N GLY A 438 -6.37 11.77 -3.23
CA GLY A 438 -5.58 12.32 -2.15
C GLY A 438 -6.24 13.62 -1.67
N ALA A 439 -5.88 14.09 -0.47
CA ALA A 439 -6.40 15.36 0.01
C ALA A 439 -6.01 16.48 -0.99
N ASN A 440 -6.99 17.26 -1.45
CA ASN A 440 -6.70 18.48 -2.21
C ASN A 440 -6.27 19.56 -1.21
N LEU A 441 -4.98 19.79 -1.16
CA LEU A 441 -4.27 20.66 -0.22
C LEU A 441 -3.44 21.69 -0.98
N ARG A 442 -3.87 22.04 -2.20
CA ARG A 442 -3.16 22.99 -3.05
C ARG A 442 -3.10 24.35 -2.40
N GLY A 443 -1.89 24.91 -2.31
CA GLY A 443 -1.67 26.20 -1.65
C GLY A 443 -2.02 26.22 -0.16
N ALA A 444 -2.30 25.06 0.47
CA ALA A 444 -2.61 25.00 1.88
C ALA A 444 -1.37 25.34 2.71
N ASP A 445 -1.59 25.96 3.86
CA ASP A 445 -0.52 26.33 4.80
C ASP A 445 -0.48 25.35 5.97
N PHE A 446 0.66 24.67 6.07
CA PHE A 446 1.05 23.67 7.05
C PHE A 446 2.41 24.02 7.68
N GLY A 447 2.87 25.26 7.55
CA GLY A 447 4.14 25.69 8.10
C GLY A 447 4.26 25.36 9.60
N GLY A 448 5.34 24.67 9.99
CA GLY A 448 5.60 24.25 11.37
C GLY A 448 4.62 23.21 11.94
N SER A 449 3.71 22.67 11.14
CA SER A 449 2.72 21.72 11.61
C SER A 449 3.31 20.34 11.90
N ASP A 450 2.68 19.63 12.82
CA ASP A 450 3.02 18.24 13.10
C ASP A 450 2.16 17.30 12.23
N LEU A 451 2.82 16.69 11.25
CA LEU A 451 2.30 15.73 10.28
C LEU A 451 3.02 14.36 10.40
N HIS A 452 3.64 14.06 11.56
CA HIS A 452 4.32 12.79 11.77
C HIS A 452 3.40 11.58 11.49
N ASN A 453 3.92 10.53 10.85
CA ASN A 453 3.19 9.31 10.47
C ASN A 453 1.92 9.51 9.61
N ASN A 454 1.67 10.70 9.05
CA ASN A 454 0.45 10.94 8.29
C ASN A 454 0.49 10.25 6.93
N ASN A 455 -0.69 9.82 6.45
CA ASN A 455 -0.86 9.34 5.09
C ASN A 455 -1.34 10.52 4.21
N LEU A 456 -0.41 11.05 3.44
CA LEU A 456 -0.59 12.05 2.38
C LEU A 456 -0.34 11.43 0.99
N SER A 457 -0.43 10.11 0.87
CA SER A 457 -0.27 9.41 -0.40
C SER A 457 -1.32 9.92 -1.40
N ASP A 458 -0.90 10.08 -2.66
CA ASP A 458 -1.71 10.66 -3.74
C ASP A 458 -2.20 12.11 -3.49
N ALA A 459 -1.80 12.79 -2.41
CA ALA A 459 -2.28 14.14 -2.06
C ALA A 459 -1.87 15.18 -3.11
N ASP A 460 -2.73 16.17 -3.34
CA ASP A 460 -2.44 17.30 -4.21
C ASP A 460 -2.00 18.50 -3.35
N LEU A 461 -0.70 18.62 -3.15
CA LEU A 461 -0.01 19.63 -2.34
C LEU A 461 0.68 20.69 -3.21
N ARG A 462 0.25 20.87 -4.46
CA ARG A 462 0.89 21.83 -5.38
C ARG A 462 0.85 23.23 -4.80
N GLY A 463 2.02 23.85 -4.67
CA GLY A 463 2.17 25.18 -4.07
C GLY A 463 1.87 25.26 -2.58
N ALA A 464 1.67 24.15 -1.88
CA ALA A 464 1.43 24.16 -0.43
C ALA A 464 2.66 24.65 0.34
N ASN A 465 2.44 25.29 1.47
CA ASN A 465 3.49 25.63 2.43
C ASN A 465 3.59 24.53 3.50
N LEU A 466 4.68 23.79 3.52
CA LEU A 466 5.06 22.76 4.48
C LEU A 466 6.38 23.13 5.19
N SER A 467 6.81 24.39 5.11
CA SER A 467 8.08 24.84 5.69
C SER A 467 8.16 24.51 7.17
N ASN A 468 9.27 23.94 7.62
CA ASN A 468 9.49 23.51 9.00
C ASN A 468 8.46 22.50 9.57
N ALA A 469 7.60 21.90 8.74
CA ALA A 469 6.65 20.89 9.20
C ALA A 469 7.38 19.58 9.58
N ASP A 470 6.88 18.87 10.59
CA ASP A 470 7.35 17.53 10.92
C ASP A 470 6.53 16.49 10.15
N LEU A 471 7.17 15.86 9.16
CA LEU A 471 6.64 14.81 8.28
C LEU A 471 7.39 13.48 8.51
N THR A 472 7.99 13.30 9.69
CA THR A 472 8.75 12.10 10.02
C THR A 472 7.86 10.86 9.87
N ASN A 473 8.36 9.85 9.14
CA ASN A 473 7.63 8.62 8.76
C ASN A 473 6.30 8.85 7.99
N ALA A 474 6.03 10.03 7.46
CA ALA A 474 4.83 10.25 6.67
C ALA A 474 4.91 9.50 5.32
N ASP A 475 3.75 9.11 4.79
CA ASP A 475 3.62 8.55 3.45
C ASP A 475 3.12 9.64 2.49
N LEU A 476 4.00 10.15 1.64
CA LEU A 476 3.75 11.06 0.53
C LEU A 476 3.94 10.36 -0.83
N SER A 477 3.84 9.03 -0.88
CA SER A 477 3.97 8.29 -2.14
C SER A 477 2.94 8.79 -3.15
N LEU A 478 3.35 9.01 -4.40
CA LEU A 478 2.51 9.54 -5.49
C LEU A 478 1.94 10.96 -5.26
N ALA A 479 2.35 11.66 -4.19
CA ALA A 479 1.88 13.02 -3.93
C ALA A 479 2.36 14.01 -4.99
N LYS A 480 1.54 15.03 -5.27
CA LYS A 480 1.87 16.15 -6.17
C LYS A 480 2.30 17.35 -5.35
N LEU A 481 3.60 17.60 -5.31
CA LEU A 481 4.27 18.65 -4.52
C LEU A 481 4.93 19.71 -5.43
N ILE A 482 4.50 19.81 -6.70
CA ILE A 482 5.04 20.79 -7.65
C ILE A 482 4.98 22.20 -7.03
N ARG A 483 6.13 22.88 -6.97
CA ARG A 483 6.30 24.22 -6.37
C ARG A 483 5.88 24.34 -4.90
N ALA A 484 5.76 23.23 -4.17
CA ALA A 484 5.51 23.28 -2.73
C ALA A 484 6.75 23.82 -2.00
N ASN A 485 6.53 24.50 -0.88
CA ASN A 485 7.60 24.93 0.03
C ASN A 485 7.76 23.91 1.16
N LEU A 486 8.83 23.14 1.19
CA LEU A 486 9.24 22.21 2.24
C LEU A 486 10.54 22.67 2.92
N SER A 487 10.91 23.95 2.83
CA SER A 487 12.15 24.47 3.40
C SER A 487 12.22 24.16 4.90
N GLY A 488 13.31 23.55 5.36
CA GLY A 488 13.52 23.18 6.76
C GLY A 488 12.59 22.10 7.32
N ALA A 489 11.72 21.48 6.50
CA ALA A 489 10.83 20.43 6.96
C ALA A 489 11.59 19.16 7.39
N ILE A 490 11.00 18.38 8.29
CA ILE A 490 11.57 17.13 8.79
C ILE A 490 10.86 15.94 8.15
N LEU A 491 11.46 15.33 7.13
CA LEU A 491 10.98 14.18 6.38
C LEU A 491 11.82 12.91 6.65
N ASN A 492 12.40 12.78 7.84
CA ASN A 492 13.20 11.60 8.18
C ASN A 492 12.33 10.33 8.06
N ARG A 493 12.86 9.29 7.39
CA ARG A 493 12.17 8.00 7.20
C ARG A 493 10.81 8.07 6.48
N SER A 494 10.48 9.18 5.82
CA SER A 494 9.22 9.30 5.07
C SER A 494 9.28 8.50 3.75
N GLN A 495 8.11 8.21 3.19
CA GLN A 495 7.95 7.61 1.86
C GLN A 495 7.53 8.69 0.86
N LEU A 496 8.30 8.89 -0.20
CA LEU A 496 8.05 9.83 -1.31
C LEU A 496 8.16 9.11 -2.66
N VAL A 497 7.83 7.81 -2.67
CA VAL A 497 7.99 6.96 -3.85
C VAL A 497 7.12 7.49 -4.99
N VAL A 498 7.73 7.82 -6.13
CA VAL A 498 7.06 8.37 -7.33
C VAL A 498 6.34 9.71 -7.05
N ALA A 499 6.72 10.45 -5.99
CA ALA A 499 6.19 11.78 -5.74
C ALA A 499 6.69 12.80 -6.80
N ASP A 500 5.88 13.81 -7.09
CA ASP A 500 6.22 14.88 -8.04
C ASP A 500 6.58 16.18 -7.30
N LEU A 501 7.88 16.40 -7.08
CA LEU A 501 8.48 17.54 -6.39
C LEU A 501 9.14 18.53 -7.38
N ASN A 502 8.69 18.56 -8.63
CA ASN A 502 9.25 19.46 -9.64
C ASN A 502 9.17 20.92 -9.18
N ASN A 503 10.28 21.66 -9.26
CA ASN A 503 10.41 23.04 -8.77
C ASN A 503 10.02 23.26 -7.29
N ALA A 504 10.02 22.22 -6.44
CA ALA A 504 9.76 22.38 -5.01
C ALA A 504 10.97 23.01 -4.29
N ASP A 505 10.71 23.77 -3.24
CA ASP A 505 11.75 24.26 -2.32
C ASP A 505 11.91 23.24 -1.18
N LEU A 506 13.06 22.59 -1.11
CA LEU A 506 13.47 21.61 -0.11
C LEU A 506 14.76 22.09 0.60
N SER A 507 15.04 23.38 0.59
CA SER A 507 16.26 23.92 1.19
C SER A 507 16.32 23.60 2.68
N GLY A 508 17.45 23.05 3.13
CA GLY A 508 17.64 22.65 4.53
C GLY A 508 16.74 21.51 5.03
N VAL A 509 16.03 20.80 4.16
CA VAL A 509 15.13 19.70 4.55
C VAL A 509 15.91 18.54 5.19
N HIS A 510 15.29 17.85 6.17
CA HIS A 510 15.84 16.62 6.75
C HIS A 510 15.17 15.38 6.13
N LEU A 511 15.86 14.66 5.26
CA LEU A 511 15.39 13.46 4.53
C LEU A 511 16.19 12.20 4.88
N SER A 512 16.83 12.16 6.06
CA SER A 512 17.68 11.03 6.43
C SER A 512 16.85 9.72 6.47
N ASN A 513 17.36 8.66 5.83
CA ASN A 513 16.67 7.37 5.68
C ASN A 513 15.30 7.42 4.93
N ALA A 514 15.00 8.48 4.18
CA ALA A 514 13.76 8.56 3.40
C ALA A 514 13.79 7.68 2.14
N ASP A 515 12.63 7.17 1.71
CA ASP A 515 12.47 6.46 0.44
C ASP A 515 11.89 7.39 -0.63
N ILE A 516 12.73 7.88 -1.53
CA ILE A 516 12.43 8.89 -2.57
C ILE A 516 12.62 8.26 -3.97
N ARG A 517 12.49 6.93 -4.07
CA ARG A 517 12.69 6.22 -5.33
C ARG A 517 11.76 6.71 -6.42
N ARG A 518 12.31 6.88 -7.62
CA ARG A 518 11.57 7.27 -8.83
C ARG A 518 10.80 8.60 -8.72
N ALA A 519 11.11 9.43 -7.72
CA ALA A 519 10.48 10.74 -7.59
C ALA A 519 10.99 11.71 -8.67
N ASN A 520 10.17 12.70 -8.98
CA ASN A 520 10.53 13.80 -9.87
C ASN A 520 10.96 15.03 -9.06
N LEU A 521 12.26 15.28 -8.97
CA LEU A 521 12.91 16.40 -8.28
C LEU A 521 13.56 17.38 -9.27
N GLN A 522 13.13 17.38 -10.54
CA GLN A 522 13.67 18.29 -11.55
C GLN A 522 13.51 19.75 -11.10
N GLN A 523 14.59 20.52 -11.20
CA GLN A 523 14.67 21.92 -10.77
C GLN A 523 14.31 22.18 -9.30
N ALA A 524 14.28 21.15 -8.44
CA ALA A 524 14.04 21.34 -7.02
C ALA A 524 15.26 21.95 -6.31
N ASN A 525 15.03 22.75 -5.27
CA ASN A 525 16.08 23.30 -4.42
C ASN A 525 16.29 22.42 -3.19
N LEU A 526 17.30 21.57 -3.16
CA LEU A 526 17.75 20.77 -2.03
C LEU A 526 19.05 21.32 -1.39
N SER A 527 19.34 22.62 -1.55
CA SER A 527 20.55 23.20 -0.96
C SER A 527 20.56 23.02 0.56
N ASN A 528 21.70 22.63 1.12
CA ASN A 528 21.87 22.34 2.55
C ASN A 528 20.99 21.20 3.11
N ALA A 529 20.32 20.39 2.27
CA ALA A 529 19.49 19.27 2.71
C ALA A 529 20.32 18.15 3.37
N SER A 530 19.70 17.37 4.27
CA SER A 530 20.26 16.14 4.84
C SER A 530 19.60 14.92 4.24
N LEU A 531 20.32 14.17 3.41
CA LEU A 531 19.88 12.97 2.68
C LEU A 531 20.68 11.72 3.06
N THR A 532 21.38 11.74 4.20
CA THR A 532 22.16 10.61 4.72
C THR A 532 21.32 9.32 4.74
N ASP A 533 21.85 8.26 4.14
CA ASP A 533 21.20 6.95 4.00
C ASP A 533 19.85 6.95 3.24
N ALA A 534 19.48 8.05 2.55
CA ALA A 534 18.25 8.11 1.76
C ALA A 534 18.34 7.27 0.47
N ASN A 535 17.18 6.86 -0.05
CA ASN A 535 17.08 6.10 -1.29
C ASN A 535 16.44 6.92 -2.42
N LEU A 536 17.26 7.35 -3.38
CA LEU A 536 16.89 8.10 -4.59
C LEU A 536 17.09 7.27 -5.87
N HIS A 537 17.07 5.94 -5.77
CA HIS A 537 17.21 5.07 -6.95
C HIS A 537 16.19 5.44 -8.05
N CYS A 538 16.68 5.58 -9.29
CA CYS A 538 15.92 6.03 -10.45
C CYS A 538 15.19 7.40 -10.32
N ALA A 539 15.59 8.27 -9.39
CA ALA A 539 14.99 9.59 -9.26
C ALA A 539 15.45 10.55 -10.38
N ASN A 540 14.58 11.52 -10.73
CA ASN A 540 14.91 12.58 -11.68
C ASN A 540 15.29 13.86 -10.93
N LEU A 541 16.58 14.21 -10.91
CA LEU A 541 17.19 15.38 -10.25
C LEU A 541 17.78 16.37 -11.27
N GLN A 542 17.31 16.34 -12.52
CA GLN A 542 17.82 17.20 -13.57
C GLN A 542 17.73 18.69 -13.16
N ASN A 543 18.85 19.40 -13.26
CA ASN A 543 19.00 20.81 -12.87
C ASN A 543 18.57 21.12 -11.42
N ALA A 544 18.56 20.14 -10.51
CA ALA A 544 18.28 20.38 -9.10
C ALA A 544 19.49 21.05 -8.41
N ASP A 545 19.25 21.87 -7.39
CA ASP A 545 20.30 22.43 -6.54
C ASP A 545 20.48 21.56 -5.29
N LEU A 546 21.58 20.82 -5.21
CA LEU A 546 22.00 19.98 -4.09
C LEU A 546 23.24 20.55 -3.40
N SER A 547 23.56 21.83 -3.60
CA SER A 547 24.76 22.44 -3.04
C SER A 547 24.79 22.33 -1.52
N ARG A 548 25.95 21.98 -0.96
CA ARG A 548 26.20 21.80 0.49
C ARG A 548 25.29 20.76 1.17
N SER A 549 24.64 19.88 0.41
CA SER A 549 23.82 18.81 0.98
C SER A 549 24.68 17.70 1.60
N LYS A 550 24.14 17.04 2.63
CA LYS A 550 24.75 15.86 3.28
C LYS A 550 24.14 14.61 2.67
N MET A 551 24.91 13.85 1.89
CA MET A 551 24.45 12.71 1.09
C MET A 551 25.32 11.46 1.30
N SER A 552 25.88 11.31 2.51
CA SER A 552 26.70 10.16 2.85
C SER A 552 25.89 8.87 2.79
N ASN A 553 26.41 7.83 2.13
CA ASN A 553 25.76 6.53 1.87
C ASN A 553 24.40 6.60 1.14
N THR A 554 24.07 7.72 0.49
CA THR A 554 22.81 7.86 -0.25
C THR A 554 22.82 6.93 -1.48
N LYS A 555 21.68 6.31 -1.79
CA LYS A 555 21.50 5.49 -3.01
C LYS A 555 20.96 6.35 -4.14
N LEU A 556 21.78 6.66 -5.13
CA LEU A 556 21.48 7.45 -6.33
C LEU A 556 21.63 6.64 -7.61
N ASN A 557 21.73 5.32 -7.51
CA ASN A 557 21.98 4.46 -8.66
C ASN A 557 20.85 4.59 -9.71
N ALA A 558 21.23 4.66 -10.98
CA ALA A 558 20.38 4.94 -12.14
C ALA A 558 19.58 6.26 -12.08
N SER A 559 20.00 7.25 -11.27
CA SER A 559 19.34 8.57 -11.21
C SER A 559 19.76 9.50 -12.36
N ASN A 560 18.90 10.46 -12.69
CA ASN A 560 19.18 11.52 -13.66
C ASN A 560 19.57 12.82 -12.94
N LEU A 561 20.84 13.19 -12.98
CA LEU A 561 21.45 14.35 -12.33
C LEU A 561 22.02 15.35 -13.37
N ILE A 562 21.54 15.32 -14.63
CA ILE A 562 22.03 16.21 -15.68
C ILE A 562 21.95 17.67 -15.22
N GLY A 563 23.05 18.39 -15.28
CA GLY A 563 23.11 19.81 -14.91
C GLY A 563 22.85 20.13 -13.43
N ALA A 564 22.81 19.13 -12.55
CA ALA A 564 22.58 19.37 -11.12
C ALA A 564 23.75 20.13 -10.47
N ASN A 565 23.45 20.99 -9.49
CA ASN A 565 24.45 21.70 -8.71
C ASN A 565 24.75 20.92 -7.42
N LEU A 566 25.91 20.29 -7.32
CA LEU A 566 26.38 19.49 -6.18
C LEU A 566 27.61 20.15 -5.50
N GLN A 567 27.78 21.46 -5.66
CA GLN A 567 28.94 22.16 -5.11
C GLN A 567 29.00 21.98 -3.59
N TYR A 568 30.16 21.58 -3.06
CA TYR A 568 30.37 21.26 -1.63
C TYR A 568 29.48 20.14 -1.06
N ALA A 569 28.82 19.32 -1.88
CA ALA A 569 28.00 18.20 -1.37
C ALA A 569 28.89 17.10 -0.76
N ASP A 570 28.42 16.47 0.32
CA ASP A 570 29.07 15.31 0.93
C ASP A 570 28.44 14.01 0.41
N LEU A 571 29.04 13.41 -0.61
CA LEU A 571 28.63 12.16 -1.27
C LEU A 571 29.49 10.97 -0.84
N LYS A 572 30.10 11.03 0.35
CA LYS A 572 30.96 9.94 0.86
C LYS A 572 30.21 8.60 0.84
N ASN A 573 30.81 7.58 0.23
CA ASN A 573 30.24 6.25 0.06
C ASN A 573 28.86 6.19 -0.62
N ALA A 574 28.44 7.25 -1.34
CA ALA A 574 27.19 7.22 -2.08
C ALA A 574 27.25 6.21 -3.23
N ASP A 575 26.12 5.58 -3.55
CA ASP A 575 25.99 4.72 -4.73
C ASP A 575 25.42 5.53 -5.89
N LEU A 576 26.28 5.91 -6.83
CA LEU A 576 25.98 6.65 -8.05
C LEU A 576 26.12 5.76 -9.30
N SER A 577 26.09 4.43 -9.14
CA SER A 577 26.21 3.51 -10.28
C SER A 577 25.11 3.75 -11.33
N ASP A 578 25.48 3.72 -12.60
CA ASP A 578 24.60 3.99 -13.75
C ASP A 578 23.93 5.40 -13.75
N ALA A 579 24.33 6.33 -12.88
CA ALA A 579 23.75 7.67 -12.82
C ALA A 579 24.24 8.57 -13.96
N ASN A 580 23.39 9.50 -14.42
CA ASN A 580 23.77 10.50 -15.42
C ASN A 580 23.98 11.87 -14.75
N LEU A 581 25.23 12.25 -14.52
CA LEU A 581 25.67 13.54 -13.99
C LEU A 581 26.29 14.45 -15.08
N SER A 582 25.95 14.25 -16.36
CA SER A 582 26.53 15.09 -17.41
C SER A 582 26.21 16.57 -17.19
N ASN A 583 27.20 17.43 -17.38
CA ASN A 583 27.14 18.88 -17.09
C ASN A 583 26.88 19.26 -15.63
N ALA A 584 26.96 18.33 -14.67
CA ALA A 584 26.76 18.65 -13.25
C ALA A 584 27.94 19.46 -12.66
N ASN A 585 27.65 20.28 -11.66
CA ASN A 585 28.67 21.04 -10.92
C ASN A 585 28.98 20.36 -9.58
N LEU A 586 30.09 19.63 -9.49
CA LEU A 586 30.59 18.91 -8.32
C LEU A 586 31.81 19.61 -7.68
N ASN A 587 32.00 20.91 -7.92
CA ASN A 587 33.15 21.63 -7.39
C ASN A 587 33.20 21.54 -5.85
N HIS A 588 34.37 21.18 -5.30
CA HIS A 588 34.57 20.87 -3.87
C HIS A 588 33.72 19.72 -3.27
N ALA A 589 33.04 18.90 -4.08
CA ALA A 589 32.25 17.79 -3.55
C ALA A 589 33.14 16.68 -2.96
N ASN A 590 32.66 16.02 -1.92
CA ASN A 590 33.32 14.86 -1.32
C ASN A 590 32.71 13.56 -1.84
N LEU A 591 33.39 12.88 -2.74
CA LEU A 591 33.00 11.60 -3.35
C LEU A 591 33.86 10.43 -2.83
N SER A 592 34.54 10.59 -1.69
CA SER A 592 35.46 9.56 -1.19
C SER A 592 34.71 8.24 -0.96
N GLY A 593 35.20 7.14 -1.54
CA GLY A 593 34.57 5.82 -1.45
C GLY A 593 33.24 5.66 -2.19
N ALA A 594 32.80 6.66 -2.98
CA ALA A 594 31.56 6.54 -3.75
C ALA A 594 31.69 5.51 -4.88
N ASN A 595 30.60 4.78 -5.16
CA ASN A 595 30.52 3.93 -6.33
C ASN A 595 29.98 4.73 -7.51
N LEU A 596 30.80 4.96 -8.54
CA LEU A 596 30.42 5.68 -9.75
C LEU A 596 30.35 4.76 -10.97
N SER A 597 30.36 3.43 -10.80
CA SER A 597 30.44 2.47 -11.91
C SER A 597 29.39 2.76 -13.00
N ASN A 598 29.81 2.82 -14.26
CA ASN A 598 29.02 3.18 -15.45
C ASN A 598 28.40 4.59 -15.45
N ALA A 599 28.72 5.45 -14.49
CA ALA A 599 28.16 6.80 -14.44
C ALA A 599 28.65 7.68 -15.59
N ASN A 600 27.80 8.59 -16.04
CA ASN A 600 28.14 9.60 -17.03
C ASN A 600 28.39 10.95 -16.36
N LEU A 601 29.65 11.39 -16.28
CA LEU A 601 30.10 12.69 -15.79
C LEU A 601 30.69 13.56 -16.90
N SER A 602 30.30 13.33 -18.16
CA SER A 602 30.79 14.14 -19.27
C SER A 602 30.47 15.63 -19.08
N ASN A 603 31.44 16.51 -19.37
CA ASN A 603 31.35 17.96 -19.16
C ASN A 603 31.10 18.40 -17.70
N ALA A 604 31.20 17.52 -16.71
CA ALA A 604 30.98 17.89 -15.32
C ALA A 604 32.16 18.71 -14.75
N ASN A 605 31.87 19.59 -13.80
CA ASN A 605 32.90 20.33 -13.05
C ASN A 605 33.20 19.62 -11.72
N LEU A 606 34.27 18.85 -11.66
CA LEU A 606 34.79 18.18 -10.45
C LEU A 606 36.03 18.89 -9.87
N SER A 607 36.23 20.18 -10.16
CA SER A 607 37.39 20.89 -9.65
C SER A 607 37.41 20.88 -8.10
N TYR A 608 38.57 20.62 -7.51
CA TYR A 608 38.74 20.47 -6.06
C TYR A 608 37.92 19.35 -5.39
N ALA A 609 37.27 18.46 -6.16
CA ALA A 609 36.51 17.34 -5.59
C ALA A 609 37.45 16.28 -4.99
N ASN A 610 36.98 15.57 -3.97
CA ASN A 610 37.69 14.44 -3.38
C ASN A 610 37.09 13.11 -3.87
N LEU A 611 37.77 12.40 -4.77
CA LEU A 611 37.37 11.07 -5.24
C LEU A 611 38.27 9.96 -4.66
N THR A 612 38.95 10.20 -3.54
CA THR A 612 39.84 9.19 -2.95
C THR A 612 39.10 7.86 -2.73
N ARG A 613 39.64 6.76 -3.29
CA ARG A 613 39.06 5.41 -3.23
C ARG A 613 37.66 5.25 -3.85
N ALA A 614 37.23 6.14 -4.73
CA ALA A 614 35.99 5.96 -5.48
C ALA A 614 36.10 4.78 -6.47
N GLU A 615 34.98 4.08 -6.74
CA GLU A 615 34.92 3.02 -7.73
C GLU A 615 34.55 3.61 -9.10
N LEU A 616 35.46 3.52 -10.08
CA LEU A 616 35.34 4.19 -11.38
C LEU A 616 35.24 3.23 -12.58
N TYR A 617 34.62 2.07 -12.44
CA TYR A 617 34.50 1.13 -13.55
C TYR A 617 33.62 1.70 -14.68
N GLN A 618 34.15 1.78 -15.91
CA GLN A 618 33.41 2.25 -17.11
C GLN A 618 32.80 3.66 -16.98
N VAL A 619 33.43 4.54 -16.21
CA VAL A 619 32.94 5.92 -16.04
C VAL A 619 33.29 6.80 -17.23
N ASN A 620 32.33 7.61 -17.68
CA ASN A 620 32.57 8.64 -18.68
C ASN A 620 32.87 10.00 -18.03
N LEU A 621 34.12 10.44 -18.07
CA LEU A 621 34.60 11.74 -17.61
C LEU A 621 35.09 12.63 -18.77
N SER A 622 34.65 12.35 -20.00
CA SER A 622 35.06 13.15 -21.16
C SER A 622 34.70 14.62 -20.98
N TYR A 623 35.61 15.53 -21.34
CA TYR A 623 35.47 16.98 -21.16
C TYR A 623 35.26 17.46 -19.71
N ALA A 624 35.39 16.59 -18.71
CA ALA A 624 35.21 16.97 -17.31
C ALA A 624 36.39 17.85 -16.81
N ASN A 625 36.09 18.80 -15.94
CA ASN A 625 37.11 19.56 -15.21
C ASN A 625 37.41 18.88 -13.87
N LEU A 626 38.54 18.19 -13.78
CA LEU A 626 39.06 17.52 -12.58
C LEU A 626 40.24 18.29 -11.95
N SER A 627 40.41 19.57 -12.28
CA SER A 627 41.56 20.32 -11.79
C SER A 627 41.58 20.42 -10.26
N HIS A 628 42.76 20.33 -9.65
CA HIS A 628 42.94 20.34 -8.19
C HIS A 628 42.22 19.22 -7.42
N SER A 629 41.65 18.21 -8.09
CA SER A 629 40.94 17.12 -7.43
C SER A 629 41.87 16.12 -6.74
N LEU A 630 41.35 15.41 -5.74
CA LEU A 630 42.04 14.31 -5.05
C LEU A 630 41.61 12.97 -5.67
N LEU A 631 42.47 12.42 -6.51
CA LEU A 631 42.26 11.22 -7.33
C LEU A 631 43.19 10.09 -6.88
N ARG A 632 43.16 9.77 -5.58
CA ARG A 632 44.10 8.82 -4.95
C ARG A 632 43.49 7.43 -4.84
N HIS A 633 44.33 6.40 -5.00
CA HIS A 633 43.92 5.00 -4.85
C HIS A 633 42.77 4.60 -5.79
N LEU A 634 42.85 5.06 -7.04
CA LEU A 634 41.82 4.80 -8.06
C LEU A 634 42.28 3.73 -9.05
N ASN A 635 41.32 3.04 -9.67
CA ASN A 635 41.55 2.25 -10.87
C ASN A 635 40.92 2.98 -12.08
N ILE A 636 41.75 3.40 -13.04
CA ILE A 636 41.33 4.22 -14.19
C ILE A 636 41.34 3.41 -15.51
N SER A 637 41.62 2.11 -15.48
CA SER A 637 41.79 1.28 -16.69
C SER A 637 40.63 1.35 -17.69
N SER A 638 39.40 1.50 -17.20
CA SER A 638 38.16 1.55 -18.00
C SER A 638 37.48 2.93 -18.03
N VAL A 639 38.13 3.98 -17.52
CA VAL A 639 37.57 5.34 -17.47
C VAL A 639 37.84 6.07 -18.79
N ASN A 640 36.84 6.79 -19.31
CA ASN A 640 37.03 7.73 -20.41
C ASN A 640 37.34 9.14 -19.88
N LEU A 641 38.59 9.57 -19.99
CA LEU A 641 39.11 10.91 -19.63
C LEU A 641 39.33 11.82 -20.86
N SER A 642 38.84 11.46 -22.04
CA SER A 642 39.13 12.21 -23.27
C SER A 642 38.75 13.69 -23.15
N ASN A 643 39.69 14.58 -23.48
CA ASN A 643 39.56 16.03 -23.34
C ASN A 643 39.30 16.55 -21.90
N ALA A 644 39.46 15.72 -20.87
CA ALA A 644 39.31 16.14 -19.48
C ALA A 644 40.51 16.97 -19.01
N ASN A 645 40.31 17.79 -17.98
CA ASN A 645 41.36 18.60 -17.35
C ASN A 645 41.73 18.07 -15.96
N LEU A 646 42.87 17.41 -15.82
CA LEU A 646 43.44 16.91 -14.55
C LEU A 646 44.60 17.80 -14.04
N SER A 647 44.64 19.07 -14.46
CA SER A 647 45.70 19.99 -14.01
C SER A 647 45.69 20.16 -12.49
N ASN A 648 46.87 20.11 -11.86
CA ASN A 648 47.04 20.17 -10.40
C ASN A 648 46.35 19.04 -9.62
N ALA A 649 45.89 17.97 -10.27
CA ALA A 649 45.26 16.84 -9.58
C ALA A 649 46.29 16.00 -8.80
N ASN A 650 45.83 15.37 -7.73
CA ASN A 650 46.62 14.43 -6.93
C ASN A 650 46.28 12.99 -7.32
N LEU A 651 47.23 12.29 -7.95
CA LEU A 651 47.05 10.98 -8.57
C LEU A 651 47.86 9.87 -7.87
N PHE A 652 48.24 10.06 -6.61
CA PHE A 652 49.03 9.08 -5.87
C PHE A 652 48.32 7.72 -5.78
N ASN A 653 49.08 6.65 -6.06
CA ASN A 653 48.63 5.25 -5.99
C ASN A 653 47.44 4.95 -6.90
N THR A 654 47.37 5.61 -8.05
CA THR A 654 46.34 5.37 -9.05
C THR A 654 46.85 4.39 -10.10
N ASN A 655 46.02 3.39 -10.41
CA ASN A 655 46.30 2.37 -11.40
C ASN A 655 45.92 2.89 -12.81
N TRP A 656 46.92 2.90 -13.69
CA TRP A 656 46.85 3.37 -15.09
C TRP A 656 46.98 2.24 -16.11
N ASP A 657 47.11 1.00 -15.65
CA ASP A 657 47.30 -0.17 -16.50
C ASP A 657 46.11 -0.33 -17.46
N ASP A 658 46.41 -0.78 -18.68
CA ASP A 658 45.43 -1.07 -19.74
C ASP A 658 44.54 0.08 -20.21
N ILE A 659 44.79 1.33 -19.80
CA ILE A 659 44.01 2.47 -20.27
C ILE A 659 44.13 2.65 -21.79
N ARG A 660 43.00 2.72 -22.50
CA ARG A 660 42.98 2.83 -23.97
C ARG A 660 43.36 4.23 -24.45
N ASN A 661 43.97 4.33 -25.62
CA ASN A 661 44.42 5.62 -26.19
C ASN A 661 43.25 6.60 -26.39
N GLU A 662 42.12 6.11 -26.89
CA GLU A 662 40.90 6.90 -27.07
C GLU A 662 40.39 7.55 -25.77
N ASN A 663 40.65 6.89 -24.64
CA ASN A 663 40.19 7.31 -23.32
C ASN A 663 41.07 8.39 -22.66
N VAL A 664 42.26 8.67 -23.16
CA VAL A 664 43.16 9.70 -22.60
C VAL A 664 43.57 10.78 -23.61
N LYS A 665 42.96 10.72 -24.79
CA LYS A 665 43.24 11.67 -25.87
C LYS A 665 42.88 13.09 -25.44
N ASN A 666 43.81 14.03 -25.64
CA ASN A 666 43.71 15.45 -25.28
C ASN A 666 43.48 15.72 -23.78
N THR A 667 43.71 14.74 -22.91
CA THR A 667 43.57 14.93 -21.46
C THR A 667 44.72 15.80 -20.94
N GLN A 668 44.42 16.85 -20.19
CA GLN A 668 45.42 17.79 -19.67
C GLN A 668 45.92 17.36 -18.28
N PHE A 669 47.24 17.30 -18.10
CA PHE A 669 47.88 16.84 -16.86
C PHE A 669 48.83 17.89 -16.25
N ASN A 670 48.61 19.16 -16.48
CA ASN A 670 49.57 20.20 -16.09
C ASN A 670 49.76 20.27 -14.57
N ASN A 671 51.02 20.23 -14.09
CA ASN A 671 51.37 20.32 -12.66
C ASN A 671 50.68 19.27 -11.75
N ASN A 672 50.34 18.10 -12.28
CA ASN A 672 49.81 16.99 -11.48
C ASN A 672 50.88 16.40 -10.54
N SER A 673 50.44 15.65 -9.53
CA SER A 673 51.32 14.90 -8.61
C SER A 673 50.96 13.42 -8.58
N GLY A 674 51.92 12.53 -8.32
CA GLY A 674 51.67 11.10 -8.13
C GLY A 674 51.74 10.23 -9.40
N ILE A 675 52.10 10.81 -10.56
CA ILE A 675 52.44 10.07 -11.79
C ILE A 675 53.97 9.88 -11.87
N SER A 676 54.42 8.66 -12.17
CA SER A 676 55.84 8.37 -12.45
C SER A 676 56.23 8.81 -13.87
N GLN A 677 57.53 9.01 -14.13
CA GLN A 677 58.01 9.43 -15.45
C GLN A 677 57.68 8.40 -16.56
N GLU A 678 57.67 7.11 -16.22
CA GLU A 678 57.29 6.03 -17.13
C GLU A 678 55.82 6.13 -17.55
N ILE A 679 54.92 6.30 -16.58
CA ILE A 679 53.48 6.48 -16.84
C ILE A 679 53.25 7.74 -17.67
N LYS A 680 53.96 8.84 -17.36
CA LYS A 680 53.87 10.09 -18.12
C LYS A 680 54.20 9.88 -19.62
N LEU A 681 55.33 9.26 -19.93
CA LEU A 681 55.72 8.96 -21.31
C LEU A 681 54.69 8.07 -22.02
N GLY A 682 54.17 7.06 -21.33
CA GLY A 682 53.11 6.19 -21.84
C GLY A 682 51.83 6.95 -22.14
N LEU A 683 51.41 7.88 -21.28
CA LEU A 683 50.22 8.71 -21.49
C LEU A 683 50.41 9.72 -22.63
N GLU A 684 51.59 10.33 -22.76
CA GLU A 684 51.92 11.24 -23.88
C GLU A 684 51.81 10.54 -25.24
N GLN A 685 52.32 9.31 -25.36
CA GLN A 685 52.17 8.49 -26.58
C GLN A 685 50.71 8.18 -26.92
N LYS A 686 49.84 8.13 -25.90
CA LYS A 686 48.39 7.92 -26.03
C LYS A 686 47.61 9.20 -26.33
N GLY A 687 48.29 10.35 -26.44
CA GLY A 687 47.69 11.64 -26.80
C GLY A 687 47.32 12.54 -25.62
N ALA A 688 47.80 12.23 -24.41
CA ALA A 688 47.68 13.13 -23.26
C ALA A 688 48.60 14.35 -23.40
N ILE A 689 48.21 15.46 -22.78
CA ILE A 689 48.91 16.75 -22.85
C ILE A 689 49.54 17.05 -21.49
N PHE A 690 50.86 17.15 -21.46
CA PHE A 690 51.63 17.65 -20.32
C PHE A 690 52.31 18.97 -20.74
N ASN A 691 52.50 19.88 -19.78
CA ASN A 691 53.35 21.05 -20.01
C ASN A 691 54.76 20.57 -20.43
N LYS A 692 55.25 21.10 -21.56
CA LYS A 692 56.67 21.03 -21.91
C LYS A 692 57.40 21.84 -20.85
N SER A 693 58.15 21.17 -19.98
CA SER A 693 59.15 21.85 -19.15
C SER A 693 60.11 22.58 -20.10
N GLY A 694 60.15 23.91 -20.01
CA GLY A 694 61.21 24.72 -20.59
C GLY A 694 62.53 24.46 -19.88
#